data_AF-A0A369RZK5-F1
#
_entry.id   AF-A0A369RZK5-F1
#
_cell.length_a   1.000
_cell.length_b   1.000
_cell.length_c   1.000
_cell.angle_alpha   90.00
_cell.angle_beta   90.00
_cell.angle_gamma   90.00
#
_symmetry.space_group_name_H-M   'P 1'
#
loop_
_entity.id
_entity.type
_entity.pdbx_description
1 polymer ?
#
loop_
_entity_poly.entity_id
_entity_poly.type
_entity_poly.pdbx_seq_one_letter_code
_entity_poly.pdbx_strand_id
1 'polypeptide(L)'
;MSDEKDVYDEKSEQQIVDESNEIKTLPERRPISIIRLICMSCSLAALEVCYAAQAVNEVPILLATGLPQKYIPYLWSLTPILALIIQPYLASVSDHCTCSWGRRRPFILAFAIGIFIGIFFLGFGTAIGHLIDPFNNTVIIILVITGVWFMDYFTDALQVPGKAILLDSSIGYAQTANNISTIVASFGMILGYGICSIHWNSTFFGDLFANEGQAVFTVAAFTSGILFLISFIFGKEKPYTKPVSSANFQNDESHNSDNNEAPPKENQNYGTIREVDSTVIDQQNEDAGQNKLKLCCYGYIYSIVKMPKELVILCALSIFGWIAHVSFLFFYSDFIGQVILNGSNNAPINSSDYMNYLDGVKISSLAFIGATVIDIIYTYLLEYWLLDRIGNDHKLPLVINTWPFTVATRAAWKVINSTSGTPLDAVEQGCTACEVAQCDGTVGYGGSPDESGETTLDAMIMDGTSHDVGSVGCLKRIKSAISVARKVMELTNHTLLVGDEATRFAISTGFKQENLHTNKSVGIYKSWLENNCQPNFWKGVTPNPRSSCGPYRPADTCQSLDCKQDTNHDVSSDNHDTIGMIVVDKNTIAGGTSTNGANHKISGRVGDSPIAGAGLYVDKDIGGSAATGDGDVMMRFLPSYQVVESMRLGMSPKKATTEAIMRIKKYYPHFNGALIAVNMAGEVGAACHGFKGKFPYSVAHSGMNDVKVYVTNCV
;
A
#
# COMPACT_ATOMS: atom_id res chain seq x y z
N MET A 1 -25.16 44.86 14.36
CA MET A 1 -26.28 43.89 14.36
C MET A 1 -26.15 43.11 13.06
N SER A 2 -25.36 42.03 13.07
CA SER A 2 -25.76 40.65 13.43
C SER A 2 -26.63 40.06 12.32
N ASP A 3 -26.41 38.89 11.72
CA ASP A 3 -25.46 37.79 11.89
C ASP A 3 -25.63 36.87 10.66
N GLU A 4 -24.72 35.89 10.53
CA GLU A 4 -24.87 34.55 9.92
C GLU A 4 -24.51 34.27 8.44
N LYS A 5 -23.46 33.42 8.35
CA LYS A 5 -22.89 32.59 7.31
C LYS A 5 -23.86 31.51 6.77
N ASP A 6 -23.61 30.99 5.56
CA ASP A 6 -23.02 29.65 5.32
C ASP A 6 -23.02 29.29 3.81
N VAL A 7 -21.84 29.08 3.22
CA VAL A 7 -21.26 27.79 2.74
C VAL A 7 -21.87 27.26 1.43
N TYR A 8 -21.14 27.45 0.32
CA TYR A 8 -21.26 26.68 -0.91
C TYR A 8 -20.15 25.61 -0.93
N ASP A 9 -20.54 24.34 -1.04
CA ASP A 9 -19.68 23.16 -1.05
C ASP A 9 -19.43 22.73 -2.51
N GLU A 10 -18.18 22.79 -2.96
CA GLU A 10 -17.71 22.31 -4.27
C GLU A 10 -17.18 20.88 -4.13
N LYS A 11 -17.88 19.90 -4.72
CA LYS A 11 -17.33 18.56 -5.01
C LYS A 11 -17.51 18.25 -6.49
N SER A 12 -16.42 18.28 -7.25
CA SER A 12 -16.34 17.73 -8.61
C SER A 12 -15.64 16.36 -8.59
N GLU A 13 -16.42 15.27 -8.67
CA GLU A 13 -15.95 13.89 -8.77
C GLU A 13 -15.93 13.40 -10.24
N GLN A 14 -14.95 12.56 -10.59
CA GLN A 14 -14.84 11.89 -11.89
C GLN A 14 -15.94 10.82 -12.06
N GLN A 15 -16.66 10.88 -13.19
CA GLN A 15 -17.87 10.09 -13.49
C GLN A 15 -17.56 8.90 -14.42
N ILE A 16 -18.17 7.74 -14.16
CA ILE A 16 -18.27 6.62 -15.11
C ILE A 16 -19.76 6.29 -15.26
N VAL A 17 -20.24 6.26 -16.50
CA VAL A 17 -21.64 5.96 -16.86
C VAL A 17 -21.76 4.47 -17.18
N ASP A 18 -22.76 3.80 -16.61
CA ASP A 18 -23.18 2.44 -17.02
C ASP A 18 -24.70 2.40 -17.25
N GLU A 19 -25.18 1.44 -18.04
CA GLU A 19 -26.45 1.42 -18.80
C GLU A 19 -27.79 1.53 -18.03
N SER A 20 -27.80 1.84 -16.72
CA SER A 20 -29.01 1.95 -15.89
C SER A 20 -29.28 3.33 -15.27
N ASN A 21 -28.57 4.39 -15.68
CA ASN A 21 -28.80 5.79 -15.25
C ASN A 21 -28.80 6.07 -13.72
N GLU A 22 -28.42 5.13 -12.86
CA GLU A 22 -28.16 5.41 -11.45
C GLU A 22 -26.70 5.79 -11.22
N ILE A 23 -26.49 7.06 -10.90
CA ILE A 23 -25.19 7.65 -10.51
C ILE A 23 -24.78 7.04 -9.16
N LYS A 24 -23.82 6.10 -9.18
CA LYS A 24 -23.10 5.69 -7.96
C LYS A 24 -21.75 6.39 -7.94
N THR A 25 -21.62 7.37 -7.04
CA THR A 25 -20.33 7.92 -6.63
C THR A 25 -19.44 6.78 -6.12
N LEU A 26 -18.17 6.76 -6.52
CA LEU A 26 -17.21 5.82 -5.93
C LEU A 26 -17.11 6.16 -4.44
N PRO A 27 -17.42 5.23 -3.52
CA PRO A 27 -17.40 5.56 -2.10
C PRO A 27 -15.96 5.90 -1.68
N GLU A 28 -15.78 7.16 -1.30
CA GLU A 28 -14.66 7.71 -0.53
C GLU A 28 -14.24 6.66 0.52
N ARG A 29 -13.06 6.04 0.35
CA ARG A 29 -12.56 5.03 1.31
C ARG A 29 -12.08 5.75 2.57
N ARG A 30 -13.01 6.09 3.45
CA ARG A 30 -12.71 6.61 4.79
C ARG A 30 -11.79 5.61 5.52
N PRO A 31 -10.77 6.09 6.27
CA PRO A 31 -9.95 5.22 7.10
C PRO A 31 -10.87 4.45 8.06
N ILE A 32 -10.66 3.14 8.15
CA ILE A 32 -11.49 2.29 9.01
C ILE A 32 -11.26 2.70 10.46
N SER A 33 -12.35 2.97 11.19
CA SER A 33 -12.28 3.27 12.62
C SER A 33 -11.58 2.15 13.39
N ILE A 34 -10.71 2.50 14.33
CA ILE A 34 -10.01 1.55 15.22
C ILE A 34 -11.00 0.56 15.88
N ILE A 35 -12.16 1.05 16.31
CA ILE A 35 -13.23 0.23 16.91
C ILE A 35 -13.67 -0.90 15.97
N ARG A 36 -13.82 -0.61 14.68
CA ARG A 36 -14.19 -1.60 13.67
C ARG A 36 -13.08 -2.64 13.45
N LEU A 37 -11.80 -2.22 13.45
CA LEU A 37 -10.67 -3.15 13.39
C LEU A 37 -10.61 -4.07 14.61
N ILE A 38 -10.84 -3.52 15.81
CA ILE A 38 -10.94 -4.30 17.05
C ILE A 38 -12.06 -5.35 16.94
N CYS A 39 -13.26 -4.92 16.54
CA CYS A 39 -14.40 -5.84 16.43
C CYS A 39 -14.15 -6.94 15.38
N MET A 40 -13.55 -6.62 14.24
CA MET A 40 -13.19 -7.61 13.23
C MET A 40 -12.16 -8.63 13.77
N SER A 41 -11.19 -8.15 14.55
CA SER A 41 -10.15 -8.96 15.17
C SER A 41 -10.67 -9.88 16.30
N CYS A 42 -11.89 -9.66 16.80
CA CYS A 42 -12.50 -10.54 17.82
C CYS A 42 -12.63 -12.00 17.38
N SER A 43 -12.66 -12.31 16.07
CA SER A 43 -12.62 -13.69 15.59
C SER A 43 -11.31 -14.40 15.91
N LEU A 44 -10.18 -13.68 15.86
CA LEU A 44 -8.88 -14.19 16.27
C LEU A 44 -8.80 -14.32 17.79
N ALA A 45 -9.33 -13.36 18.55
CA ALA A 45 -9.42 -13.49 20.01
C ALA A 45 -10.28 -14.69 20.45
N ALA A 46 -11.40 -14.95 19.77
CA ALA A 46 -12.27 -16.09 20.04
C ALA A 46 -11.53 -17.43 19.86
N LEU A 47 -10.73 -17.52 18.80
CA LEU A 47 -9.86 -18.65 18.53
C LEU A 47 -8.84 -18.83 19.65
N GLU A 48 -8.16 -17.75 20.08
CA GLU A 48 -7.14 -17.82 21.14
C GLU A 48 -7.71 -18.27 22.49
N VAL A 49 -8.94 -17.87 22.83
CA VAL A 49 -9.62 -18.36 24.04
C VAL A 49 -9.78 -19.88 23.99
N CYS A 50 -10.20 -20.41 22.84
CA CYS A 50 -10.40 -21.84 22.66
C CYS A 50 -9.07 -22.61 22.66
N TYR A 51 -8.05 -22.07 21.98
CA TYR A 51 -6.72 -22.67 21.91
C TYR A 51 -6.04 -22.70 23.28
N ALA A 52 -6.16 -21.63 24.07
CA ALA A 52 -5.66 -21.60 25.45
C ALA A 52 -6.36 -22.65 26.34
N ALA A 53 -7.68 -22.80 26.21
CA ALA A 53 -8.45 -23.81 26.95
C ALA A 53 -7.99 -25.23 26.61
N GLN A 54 -7.72 -25.51 25.33
CA GLN A 54 -7.16 -26.77 24.90
C GLN A 54 -5.73 -26.97 25.40
N ALA A 55 -4.81 -26.03 25.13
CA ALA A 55 -3.39 -26.18 25.42
C ALA A 55 -3.11 -26.54 26.89
N VAL A 56 -3.88 -25.98 27.83
CA VAL A 56 -3.72 -26.26 29.27
C VAL A 56 -4.30 -27.62 29.66
N ASN A 57 -5.43 -28.03 29.08
CA ASN A 57 -6.24 -29.16 29.56
C ASN A 57 -6.14 -30.43 28.69
N GLU A 58 -5.59 -30.33 27.49
CA GLU A 58 -5.56 -31.41 26.51
C GLU A 58 -4.77 -32.63 27.01
N VAL A 59 -3.51 -32.43 27.40
CA VAL A 59 -2.66 -33.51 27.92
C VAL A 59 -3.27 -34.15 29.17
N PRO A 60 -3.75 -33.40 30.18
CA PRO A 60 -4.51 -33.96 31.30
C PRO A 60 -5.68 -34.84 30.87
N ILE A 61 -6.49 -34.40 29.90
CA ILE A 61 -7.67 -35.13 29.45
C ILE A 61 -7.31 -36.40 28.70
N LEU A 62 -6.34 -36.32 27.78
CA LEU A 62 -5.86 -37.48 27.03
C LEU A 62 -5.31 -38.56 27.96
N LEU A 63 -4.50 -38.16 28.95
CA LEU A 63 -3.97 -39.10 29.94
C LEU A 63 -5.10 -39.70 30.81
N ALA A 64 -6.10 -38.91 31.18
CA ALA A 64 -7.25 -39.38 31.97
C ALA A 64 -8.11 -40.42 31.22
N THR A 65 -8.10 -40.42 29.87
CA THR A 65 -8.77 -41.50 29.09
C THR A 65 -8.05 -42.85 29.16
N GLY A 66 -6.82 -42.88 29.69
CA GLY A 66 -5.94 -44.05 29.70
C GLY A 66 -5.06 -44.19 28.46
N LEU A 67 -4.98 -43.15 27.61
CA LEU A 67 -4.10 -43.15 26.44
C LEU A 67 -2.62 -43.09 26.89
N PRO A 68 -1.76 -44.04 26.45
CA PRO A 68 -0.34 -43.99 26.79
C PRO A 68 0.34 -42.73 26.23
N GLN A 69 1.13 -42.04 27.06
CA GLN A 69 1.82 -40.79 26.71
C GLN A 69 2.63 -40.86 25.40
N LYS A 70 3.20 -42.04 25.08
CA LYS A 70 3.96 -42.26 23.84
C LYS A 70 3.16 -42.00 22.56
N TYR A 71 1.83 -42.02 22.59
CA TYR A 71 0.98 -41.79 21.42
C TYR A 71 0.57 -40.33 21.24
N ILE A 72 0.69 -39.49 22.27
CA ILE A 72 0.26 -38.09 22.24
C ILE A 72 0.97 -37.28 21.13
N PRO A 73 2.30 -37.36 20.94
CA PRO A 73 2.96 -36.62 19.86
C PRO A 73 2.50 -37.03 18.45
N TYR A 74 2.09 -38.29 18.27
CA TYR A 74 1.57 -38.75 16.97
C TYR A 74 0.22 -38.11 16.66
N LEU A 75 -0.64 -37.91 17.67
CA LEU A 75 -1.93 -37.24 17.50
C LEU A 75 -1.76 -35.81 16.99
N TRP A 76 -0.80 -35.06 17.56
CA TRP A 76 -0.50 -33.68 17.15
C TRP A 76 0.18 -33.55 15.79
N SER A 77 0.83 -34.60 15.31
CA SER A 77 1.51 -34.54 14.00
C SER A 77 0.54 -34.62 12.81
N LEU A 78 -0.67 -35.15 13.00
CA LEU A 78 -1.62 -35.33 11.91
C LEU A 78 -2.22 -34.00 11.43
N THR A 79 -2.50 -33.07 12.34
CA THR A 79 -3.18 -31.81 12.05
C THR A 79 -2.33 -30.88 11.16
N PRO A 80 -1.01 -30.66 11.40
CA PRO A 80 -0.13 -29.95 10.47
C PRO A 80 -0.02 -30.61 9.08
N ILE A 81 -0.02 -31.96 9.02
CA ILE A 81 0.06 -32.69 7.74
C ILE A 81 -1.22 -32.43 6.91
N LEU A 82 -2.38 -32.51 7.56
CA LEU A 82 -3.66 -32.20 6.92
C LEU A 82 -3.75 -30.73 6.52
N ALA A 83 -3.25 -29.82 7.37
CA ALA A 83 -3.18 -28.40 7.10
C ALA A 83 -2.36 -28.09 5.83
N LEU A 84 -1.16 -28.67 5.70
CA LEU A 84 -0.27 -28.48 4.55
C LEU A 84 -0.94 -28.84 3.21
N ILE A 85 -1.81 -29.84 3.20
CA ILE A 85 -2.48 -30.33 1.99
C ILE A 85 -3.78 -29.57 1.73
N ILE A 86 -4.59 -29.35 2.76
CA ILE A 86 -5.99 -28.91 2.60
C ILE A 86 -6.13 -27.38 2.69
N GLN A 87 -5.35 -26.71 3.56
CA GLN A 87 -5.50 -25.26 3.75
C GLN A 87 -5.23 -24.42 2.49
N PRO A 88 -4.19 -24.69 1.67
CA PRO A 88 -3.97 -23.92 0.44
C PRO A 88 -5.15 -23.99 -0.52
N TYR A 89 -5.80 -25.16 -0.60
CA TYR A 89 -6.99 -25.35 -1.40
C TYR A 89 -8.18 -24.54 -0.84
N LEU A 90 -8.47 -24.66 0.46
CA LEU A 90 -9.56 -23.91 1.10
C LEU A 90 -9.36 -22.40 1.03
N ALA A 91 -8.12 -21.92 1.11
CA ALA A 91 -7.78 -20.52 0.92
C ALA A 91 -8.14 -20.04 -0.50
N SER A 92 -7.76 -20.81 -1.53
CA SER A 92 -8.08 -20.52 -2.93
C SER A 92 -9.60 -20.54 -3.20
N VAL A 93 -10.33 -21.50 -2.63
CA VAL A 93 -11.80 -21.54 -2.75
C VAL A 93 -12.42 -20.34 -2.04
N SER A 94 -11.89 -19.97 -0.87
CA SER A 94 -12.32 -18.77 -0.16
C SER A 94 -12.10 -17.50 -0.99
N ASP A 95 -11.00 -17.38 -1.75
CA ASP A 95 -10.72 -16.21 -2.61
C ASP A 95 -11.76 -15.97 -3.72
N HIS A 96 -12.49 -17.02 -4.12
CA HIS A 96 -13.42 -16.99 -5.26
C HIS A 96 -14.89 -17.17 -4.83
N CYS A 97 -15.16 -17.11 -3.53
CA CYS A 97 -16.51 -17.28 -2.99
C CYS A 97 -17.44 -16.15 -3.42
N THR A 98 -18.57 -16.50 -4.05
CA THR A 98 -19.60 -15.58 -4.56
C THR A 98 -20.78 -15.39 -3.60
N CYS A 99 -20.66 -15.85 -2.35
CA CYS A 99 -21.74 -15.79 -1.38
C CYS A 99 -22.17 -14.34 -1.11
N SER A 100 -23.48 -14.11 -1.00
CA SER A 100 -24.08 -12.80 -0.69
C SER A 100 -23.66 -12.26 0.68
N TRP A 101 -23.19 -13.13 1.57
CA TRP A 101 -22.68 -12.76 2.89
C TRP A 101 -21.25 -12.25 2.87
N GLY A 102 -20.57 -12.26 1.72
CA GLY A 102 -19.15 -11.90 1.59
C GLY A 102 -18.30 -13.10 1.21
N ARG A 103 -17.04 -12.83 0.87
CA ARG A 103 -16.11 -13.82 0.34
C ARG A 103 -15.53 -14.71 1.45
N ARG A 104 -15.10 -14.12 2.58
CA ARG A 104 -14.42 -14.82 3.69
C ARG A 104 -15.37 -15.32 4.77
N ARG A 105 -16.47 -14.59 5.01
CA ARG A 105 -17.39 -14.82 6.14
C ARG A 105 -18.01 -16.23 6.20
N PRO A 106 -18.42 -16.86 5.09
CA PRO A 106 -18.93 -18.24 5.13
C PRO A 106 -17.89 -19.25 5.63
N PHE A 107 -16.62 -19.05 5.28
CA PHE A 107 -15.51 -19.91 5.72
C PHE A 107 -15.20 -19.71 7.20
N ILE A 108 -15.16 -18.46 7.65
CA ILE A 108 -15.00 -18.12 9.08
C ILE A 108 -16.10 -18.80 9.91
N LEU A 109 -17.36 -18.78 9.43
CA LEU A 109 -18.48 -19.42 10.13
C LEU A 109 -18.35 -20.95 10.15
N ALA A 110 -18.05 -21.56 9.00
CA ALA A 110 -17.88 -23.00 8.90
C ALA A 110 -16.75 -23.50 9.83
N PHE A 111 -15.62 -22.80 9.86
CA PHE A 111 -14.51 -23.14 10.74
C PHE A 111 -14.83 -22.88 12.22
N ALA A 112 -15.54 -21.80 12.55
CA ALA A 112 -16.02 -21.57 13.91
C ALA A 112 -16.95 -22.69 14.41
N ILE A 113 -17.86 -23.19 13.56
CA ILE A 113 -18.70 -24.36 13.89
C ILE A 113 -17.83 -25.60 14.16
N GLY A 114 -16.79 -25.83 13.33
CA GLY A 114 -15.82 -26.90 13.52
C GLY A 114 -15.09 -26.82 14.86
N ILE A 115 -14.64 -25.62 15.25
CA ILE A 115 -14.05 -25.32 16.57
C ILE A 115 -15.01 -25.70 17.70
N PHE A 116 -16.28 -25.30 17.62
CA PHE A 116 -17.28 -25.65 18.65
C PHE A 116 -17.57 -27.14 18.75
N ILE A 117 -17.57 -27.86 17.61
CA ILE A 117 -17.67 -29.33 17.61
C ILE A 117 -16.46 -29.95 18.32
N GLY A 118 -15.26 -29.44 18.04
CA GLY A 118 -14.02 -29.88 18.69
C GLY A 118 -14.06 -29.69 20.22
N ILE A 119 -14.41 -28.48 20.67
CA ILE A 119 -14.55 -28.14 22.09
C ILE A 119 -15.61 -29.01 22.78
N PHE A 120 -16.73 -29.26 22.10
CA PHE A 120 -17.78 -30.11 22.65
C PHE A 120 -17.29 -31.54 22.89
N PHE A 121 -16.59 -32.14 21.92
CA PHE A 121 -16.03 -33.48 22.10
C PHE A 121 -14.87 -33.53 23.10
N LEU A 122 -14.05 -32.49 23.20
CA LEU A 122 -13.02 -32.39 24.23
C LEU A 122 -13.59 -32.32 25.65
N GLY A 123 -14.63 -31.50 25.87
CA GLY A 123 -15.25 -31.35 27.18
C GLY A 123 -16.15 -32.52 27.57
N PHE A 124 -16.95 -33.03 26.64
CA PHE A 124 -18.02 -33.99 26.93
C PHE A 124 -17.76 -35.40 26.38
N GLY A 125 -16.68 -35.64 25.65
CA GLY A 125 -16.38 -36.93 25.02
C GLY A 125 -16.27 -38.09 26.02
N THR A 126 -15.74 -37.84 27.21
CA THR A 126 -15.68 -38.84 28.30
C THR A 126 -17.07 -39.21 28.81
N ALA A 127 -17.93 -38.22 29.07
CA ALA A 127 -19.30 -38.45 29.54
C ALA A 127 -20.16 -39.15 28.47
N ILE A 128 -20.05 -38.74 27.20
CA ILE A 128 -20.77 -39.35 26.07
C ILE A 128 -20.26 -40.78 25.84
N GLY A 129 -18.95 -41.00 25.89
CA GLY A 129 -18.37 -42.33 25.70
C GLY A 129 -18.83 -43.32 26.78
N HIS A 130 -18.89 -42.91 28.05
CA HIS A 130 -19.44 -43.75 29.12
C HIS A 130 -20.94 -44.05 28.96
N LEU A 131 -21.71 -43.14 28.34
CA LEU A 131 -23.12 -43.38 28.02
C LEU A 131 -23.29 -44.43 26.91
N ILE A 132 -22.40 -44.42 25.91
CA ILE A 132 -22.46 -45.31 24.74
C ILE A 132 -21.90 -46.69 25.05
N ASP A 133 -20.72 -46.75 25.67
CA ASP A 133 -20.05 -47.98 26.07
C ASP A 133 -19.45 -47.83 27.48
N PRO A 134 -20.20 -48.26 28.52
CA PRO A 134 -19.76 -48.11 29.91
C PRO A 134 -18.52 -48.94 30.27
N PHE A 135 -18.20 -49.98 29.48
CA PHE A 135 -17.20 -50.99 29.82
C PHE A 135 -15.90 -50.86 29.02
N ASN A 136 -15.87 -50.04 27.97
CA ASN A 136 -14.71 -49.89 27.11
C ASN A 136 -14.34 -48.42 26.85
N ASN A 137 -13.12 -48.06 27.23
CA ASN A 137 -12.59 -46.71 26.99
C ASN A 137 -12.29 -46.41 25.51
N THR A 138 -12.41 -47.39 24.60
CA THR A 138 -12.15 -47.19 23.17
C THR A 138 -13.03 -46.08 22.58
N VAL A 139 -14.32 -46.06 22.90
CA VAL A 139 -15.25 -45.04 22.39
C VAL A 139 -14.89 -43.66 22.95
N ILE A 140 -14.51 -43.59 24.23
CA ILE A 140 -14.05 -42.35 24.89
C ILE A 140 -12.80 -41.80 24.19
N ILE A 141 -11.81 -42.66 23.97
CA ILE A 141 -10.55 -42.28 23.30
C ILE A 141 -10.82 -41.76 21.89
N ILE A 142 -11.68 -42.43 21.11
CA ILE A 142 -12.04 -42.00 19.75
C ILE A 142 -12.72 -40.62 19.76
N LEU A 143 -13.69 -40.40 20.66
CA LEU A 143 -14.41 -39.13 20.75
C LEU A 143 -13.48 -37.98 21.14
N VAL A 144 -12.63 -38.18 22.15
CA VAL A 144 -11.69 -37.16 22.62
C VAL A 144 -10.64 -36.83 21.55
N ILE A 145 -10.06 -37.85 20.88
CA ILE A 145 -9.12 -37.65 19.76
C ILE A 145 -9.79 -36.89 18.61
N THR A 146 -11.03 -37.22 18.29
CA THR A 146 -11.80 -36.50 17.27
C THR A 146 -11.97 -35.03 17.66
N GLY A 147 -12.23 -34.76 18.94
CA GLY A 147 -12.30 -33.41 19.50
C GLY A 147 -11.00 -32.63 19.31
N VAL A 148 -9.86 -33.22 19.69
CA VAL A 148 -8.52 -32.64 19.50
C VAL A 148 -8.29 -32.27 18.02
N TRP A 149 -8.48 -33.23 17.11
CA TRP A 149 -8.20 -33.02 15.70
C TRP A 149 -9.09 -31.97 15.05
N PHE A 150 -10.38 -31.96 15.38
CA PHE A 150 -11.29 -30.93 14.91
C PHE A 150 -10.85 -29.56 15.43
N MET A 151 -10.59 -29.47 16.73
CA MET A 151 -10.25 -28.20 17.35
C MET A 151 -8.95 -27.61 16.77
N ASP A 152 -7.87 -28.40 16.69
CA ASP A 152 -6.59 -27.99 16.09
C ASP A 152 -6.76 -27.55 14.63
N TYR A 153 -7.33 -28.43 13.80
CA TYR A 153 -7.41 -28.19 12.37
C TYR A 153 -8.24 -26.94 12.05
N PHE A 154 -9.41 -26.79 12.67
CA PHE A 154 -10.29 -25.66 12.39
C PHE A 154 -9.77 -24.36 12.98
N THR A 155 -9.04 -24.41 14.10
CA THR A 155 -8.31 -23.26 14.65
C THR A 155 -7.26 -22.78 13.67
N ASP A 156 -6.37 -23.66 13.20
CA ASP A 156 -5.35 -23.30 12.22
C ASP A 156 -5.97 -22.79 10.91
N ALA A 157 -7.02 -23.46 10.43
CA ALA A 157 -7.69 -23.10 9.19
C ALA A 157 -8.40 -21.73 9.27
N LEU A 158 -8.91 -21.35 10.44
CA LEU A 158 -9.61 -20.07 10.66
C LEU A 158 -8.67 -18.86 10.67
N GLN A 159 -7.40 -19.03 11.08
CA GLN A 159 -6.44 -17.92 11.12
C GLN A 159 -6.26 -17.27 9.74
N VAL A 160 -6.27 -18.07 8.67
CA VAL A 160 -6.05 -17.60 7.30
C VAL A 160 -7.14 -16.63 6.83
N PRO A 161 -8.43 -17.01 6.76
CA PRO A 161 -9.49 -16.07 6.39
C PRO A 161 -9.70 -14.96 7.44
N GLY A 162 -9.43 -15.22 8.73
CA GLY A 162 -9.50 -14.23 9.81
C GLY A 162 -8.49 -13.08 9.66
N LYS A 163 -7.25 -13.38 9.26
CA LYS A 163 -6.24 -12.35 8.92
C LYS A 163 -6.50 -11.73 7.56
N ALA A 164 -6.94 -12.52 6.58
CA ALA A 164 -7.23 -12.00 5.24
C ALA A 164 -8.33 -10.93 5.24
N ILE A 165 -9.45 -11.16 5.93
CA ILE A 165 -10.55 -10.18 5.99
C ILE A 165 -10.12 -8.85 6.63
N LEU A 166 -9.21 -8.91 7.60
CA LEU A 166 -8.64 -7.73 8.26
C LEU A 166 -7.75 -6.95 7.27
N LEU A 167 -6.81 -7.63 6.62
CA LEU A 167 -5.88 -7.02 5.66
C LEU A 167 -6.58 -6.47 4.42
N ASP A 168 -7.56 -7.19 3.89
CA ASP A 168 -8.40 -6.77 2.75
C ASP A 168 -9.19 -5.49 3.10
N SER A 169 -9.55 -5.33 4.38
CA SER A 169 -10.27 -4.14 4.86
C SER A 169 -9.33 -2.98 5.16
N SER A 170 -8.08 -3.23 5.58
CA SER A 170 -7.13 -2.21 6.02
C SER A 170 -6.09 -1.80 4.96
N ILE A 171 -6.49 -1.66 3.70
CA ILE A 171 -5.58 -1.25 2.61
C ILE A 171 -4.97 0.12 2.93
N GLY A 172 -3.64 0.21 2.99
CA GLY A 172 -2.87 1.40 3.41
C GLY A 172 -2.51 1.47 4.90
N TYR A 173 -3.16 0.67 5.76
CA TYR A 173 -2.90 0.58 7.21
C TYR A 173 -2.69 -0.87 7.68
N ALA A 174 -2.20 -1.73 6.78
CA ALA A 174 -2.07 -3.17 7.02
C ALA A 174 -1.23 -3.49 8.26
N GLN A 175 -0.15 -2.73 8.48
CA GLN A 175 0.69 -2.90 9.67
C GLN A 175 -0.08 -2.57 10.96
N THR A 176 -0.71 -1.40 11.03
CA THR A 176 -1.51 -0.98 12.20
C THR A 176 -2.65 -1.96 12.47
N ALA A 177 -3.33 -2.44 11.43
CA ALA A 177 -4.38 -3.43 11.56
C ALA A 177 -3.83 -4.75 12.12
N ASN A 178 -2.69 -5.23 11.60
CA ASN A 178 -2.03 -6.43 12.11
C ASN A 178 -1.67 -6.27 13.59
N ASN A 179 -1.13 -5.12 14.01
CA ASN A 179 -0.77 -4.86 15.40
C ASN A 179 -2.00 -4.83 16.33
N ILE A 180 -3.07 -4.14 15.92
CA ILE A 180 -4.35 -4.16 16.66
C ILE A 180 -4.86 -5.59 16.79
N SER A 181 -4.78 -6.38 15.72
CA SER A 181 -5.26 -7.76 15.75
C SER A 181 -4.45 -8.65 16.68
N THR A 182 -3.13 -8.48 16.72
CA THR A 182 -2.24 -9.19 17.65
C THR A 182 -2.59 -8.83 19.09
N ILE A 183 -2.80 -7.55 19.41
CA ILE A 183 -3.20 -7.11 20.76
C ILE A 183 -4.53 -7.74 21.16
N VAL A 184 -5.53 -7.68 20.27
CA VAL A 184 -6.87 -8.26 20.52
C VAL A 184 -6.80 -9.78 20.69
N ALA A 185 -6.00 -10.47 19.87
CA ALA A 185 -5.74 -11.91 20.02
C ALA A 185 -5.10 -12.22 21.38
N SER A 186 -4.10 -11.44 21.82
CA SER A 186 -3.48 -11.61 23.14
C SER A 186 -4.46 -11.41 24.30
N PHE A 187 -5.42 -10.49 24.19
CA PHE A 187 -6.52 -10.41 25.17
C PHE A 187 -7.37 -11.68 25.19
N GLY A 188 -7.61 -12.31 24.04
CA GLY A 188 -8.24 -13.63 23.94
C GLY A 188 -7.47 -14.70 24.71
N MET A 189 -6.14 -14.76 24.56
CA MET A 189 -5.29 -15.68 25.33
C MET A 189 -5.38 -15.44 26.84
N ILE A 190 -5.32 -14.18 27.29
CA ILE A 190 -5.45 -13.82 28.72
C ILE A 190 -6.79 -14.32 29.28
N LEU A 191 -7.89 -14.14 28.53
CA LEU A 191 -9.21 -14.65 28.94
C LEU A 191 -9.24 -16.17 28.99
N GLY A 192 -8.70 -16.86 27.98
CA GLY A 192 -8.67 -18.32 27.93
C GLY A 192 -7.86 -18.96 29.07
N TYR A 193 -6.65 -18.45 29.32
CA TYR A 193 -5.84 -18.89 30.47
C TYR A 193 -6.47 -18.48 31.81
N GLY A 194 -7.16 -17.33 31.86
CA GLY A 194 -7.96 -16.92 33.01
C GLY A 194 -9.03 -17.96 33.37
N ILE A 195 -9.81 -18.42 32.38
CA ILE A 195 -10.82 -19.47 32.55
C ILE A 195 -10.19 -20.76 33.11
N CYS A 196 -9.01 -21.14 32.64
CA CYS A 196 -8.31 -22.36 33.10
C CYS A 196 -7.69 -22.22 34.51
N SER A 197 -7.47 -21.01 35.00
CA SER A 197 -6.91 -20.78 36.35
C SER A 197 -7.94 -20.90 37.48
N ILE A 198 -9.23 -20.93 37.16
CA ILE A 198 -10.31 -20.94 38.14
C ILE A 198 -10.54 -22.36 38.68
N HIS A 199 -10.77 -22.48 39.99
CA HIS A 199 -11.23 -23.72 40.60
C HIS A 199 -12.74 -23.88 40.41
N TRP A 200 -13.16 -24.50 39.30
CA TRP A 200 -14.58 -24.61 38.97
C TRP A 200 -15.38 -25.46 39.97
N ASN A 201 -14.75 -26.44 40.63
CA ASN A 201 -15.41 -27.27 41.66
C ASN A 201 -15.89 -26.45 42.88
N SER A 202 -15.30 -25.29 43.17
CA SER A 202 -15.72 -24.42 44.29
C SER A 202 -16.75 -23.35 43.87
N THR A 203 -17.21 -23.40 42.63
CA THR A 203 -18.19 -22.47 42.07
C THR A 203 -19.52 -23.16 41.80
N PHE A 204 -20.55 -22.38 41.42
CA PHE A 204 -21.84 -22.91 40.95
C PHE A 204 -21.70 -23.98 39.84
N PHE A 205 -20.66 -23.89 39.01
CA PHE A 205 -20.43 -24.87 37.94
C PHE A 205 -19.95 -26.23 38.46
N GLY A 206 -19.41 -26.32 39.67
CA GLY A 206 -19.05 -27.58 40.33
C GLY A 206 -20.25 -28.44 40.67
N ASP A 207 -21.43 -27.83 40.89
CA ASP A 207 -22.69 -28.56 41.10
C ASP A 207 -23.36 -28.95 39.76
N LEU A 208 -23.06 -28.23 38.68
CA LEU A 208 -23.67 -28.40 37.37
C LEU A 208 -22.96 -29.45 36.51
N PHE A 209 -21.64 -29.57 36.65
CA PHE A 209 -20.79 -30.45 35.84
C PHE A 209 -20.10 -31.51 36.68
N ALA A 210 -19.86 -32.68 36.07
CA ALA A 210 -19.22 -33.80 36.76
C ALA A 210 -17.69 -33.65 36.85
N ASN A 211 -17.09 -32.79 36.02
CA ASN A 211 -15.64 -32.57 35.92
C ASN A 211 -15.34 -31.09 35.65
N GLU A 212 -14.30 -30.54 36.28
CA GLU A 212 -13.81 -29.17 36.03
C GLU A 212 -13.54 -28.92 34.53
N GLY A 213 -13.06 -29.92 33.79
CA GLY A 213 -12.84 -29.79 32.34
C GLY A 213 -14.09 -29.41 31.57
N GLN A 214 -15.27 -29.94 31.94
CA GLN A 214 -16.54 -29.60 31.29
C GLN A 214 -16.92 -28.13 31.54
N ALA A 215 -16.68 -27.63 32.75
CA ALA A 215 -16.90 -26.23 33.09
C ALA A 215 -15.98 -25.31 32.27
N VAL A 216 -14.68 -25.62 32.20
CA VAL A 216 -13.69 -24.87 31.41
C VAL A 216 -14.12 -24.75 29.95
N PHE A 217 -14.40 -25.88 29.28
CA PHE A 217 -14.77 -25.87 27.87
C PHE A 217 -16.13 -25.22 27.59
N THR A 218 -17.08 -25.32 28.53
CA THR A 218 -18.39 -24.64 28.40
C THR A 218 -18.23 -23.13 28.48
N VAL A 219 -17.48 -22.63 29.47
CA VAL A 219 -17.25 -21.19 29.66
C VAL A 219 -16.39 -20.62 28.52
N ALA A 220 -15.38 -21.38 28.06
CA ALA A 220 -14.58 -21.02 26.89
C ALA A 220 -15.46 -20.95 25.62
N ALA A 221 -16.32 -21.95 25.38
CA ALA A 221 -17.24 -21.93 24.24
C ALA A 221 -18.20 -20.74 24.29
N PHE A 222 -18.76 -20.42 25.46
CA PHE A 222 -19.65 -19.27 25.61
C PHE A 222 -18.93 -17.95 25.32
N THR A 223 -17.72 -17.77 25.88
CA THR A 223 -16.90 -16.57 25.71
C THR A 223 -16.50 -16.38 24.24
N SER A 224 -16.02 -17.44 23.60
CA SER A 224 -15.67 -17.41 22.17
C SER A 224 -16.88 -17.21 21.27
N GLY A 225 -18.04 -17.74 21.63
CA GLY A 225 -19.31 -17.51 20.93
C GLY A 225 -19.68 -16.02 20.87
N ILE A 226 -19.52 -15.30 21.98
CA ILE A 226 -19.75 -13.84 22.04
C ILE A 226 -18.75 -13.11 21.14
N LEU A 227 -17.47 -13.47 21.21
CA LEU A 227 -16.41 -12.82 20.41
C LEU A 227 -16.58 -13.06 18.90
N PHE A 228 -16.97 -14.28 18.50
CA PHE A 228 -17.35 -14.56 17.11
C PHE A 228 -18.55 -13.75 16.69
N LEU A 229 -19.60 -13.67 17.51
CA LEU A 229 -20.80 -12.88 17.21
C LEU A 229 -20.46 -11.40 16.97
N ILE A 230 -19.61 -10.81 17.80
CA ILE A 230 -19.12 -9.44 17.62
C ILE A 230 -18.42 -9.31 16.26
N SER A 231 -17.48 -10.21 15.95
CA SER A 231 -16.78 -10.19 14.66
C SER A 231 -17.75 -10.31 13.46
N PHE A 232 -18.77 -11.17 13.56
CA PHE A 232 -19.77 -11.33 12.50
C PHE A 232 -20.65 -10.10 12.29
N ILE A 233 -21.04 -9.39 13.36
CA ILE A 233 -21.89 -8.20 13.28
C ILE A 233 -21.14 -7.03 12.63
N PHE A 234 -19.87 -6.83 13.00
CA PHE A 234 -19.09 -5.66 12.58
C PHE A 234 -18.19 -5.90 11.35
N GLY A 235 -17.83 -7.15 11.06
CA GLY A 235 -17.04 -7.56 9.91
C GLY A 235 -17.86 -7.68 8.63
N LYS A 236 -18.60 -6.65 8.22
CA LYS A 236 -19.32 -6.65 6.93
C LYS A 236 -18.33 -6.52 5.76
N GLU A 237 -18.37 -7.49 4.84
CA GLU A 237 -17.53 -7.60 3.65
C GLU A 237 -18.39 -7.44 2.38
N LYS A 238 -17.82 -6.89 1.30
CA LYS A 238 -18.50 -6.83 -0.01
C LYS A 238 -18.35 -8.18 -0.75
N PRO A 239 -19.39 -8.69 -1.44
CA PRO A 239 -19.28 -9.91 -2.26
C PRO A 239 -18.29 -9.76 -3.42
N TYR A 240 -17.69 -10.87 -3.85
CA TYR A 240 -16.85 -10.90 -5.05
C TYR A 240 -17.70 -10.73 -6.31
N THR A 241 -17.43 -9.69 -7.09
CA THR A 241 -17.97 -9.50 -8.45
C THR A 241 -16.94 -9.96 -9.47
N LYS A 242 -17.30 -10.92 -10.32
CA LYS A 242 -16.45 -11.32 -11.44
C LYS A 242 -16.15 -10.08 -12.32
N PRO A 243 -14.92 -9.89 -12.80
CA PRO A 243 -14.64 -8.86 -13.79
C PRO A 243 -15.56 -9.08 -15.00
N VAL A 244 -16.21 -8.01 -15.47
CA VAL A 244 -16.99 -8.04 -16.70
C VAL A 244 -16.00 -8.40 -17.81
N SER A 245 -16.18 -9.58 -18.41
CA SER A 245 -15.38 -9.99 -19.56
C SER A 245 -15.66 -9.02 -20.70
N SER A 246 -14.65 -8.26 -21.10
CA SER A 246 -14.60 -7.43 -22.30
C SER A 246 -14.56 -8.28 -23.59
N ALA A 247 -15.45 -9.27 -23.69
CA ALA A 247 -15.53 -10.22 -24.80
C ALA A 247 -16.58 -9.84 -25.87
N ASN A 248 -17.27 -8.70 -25.74
CA ASN A 248 -18.29 -8.27 -26.71
C ASN A 248 -17.95 -6.97 -27.47
N PHE A 249 -16.71 -6.49 -27.41
CA PHE A 249 -16.23 -5.36 -28.22
C PHE A 249 -15.18 -5.83 -29.23
N GLN A 250 -15.45 -6.91 -29.97
CA GLN A 250 -14.64 -7.32 -31.12
C GLN A 250 -15.41 -8.37 -31.94
N ASN A 251 -16.38 -7.91 -32.71
CA ASN A 251 -16.88 -8.60 -33.89
C ASN A 251 -17.49 -7.54 -34.80
N ASP A 252 -16.61 -6.75 -35.41
CA ASP A 252 -16.81 -6.12 -36.71
C ASP A 252 -15.52 -5.37 -37.05
N GLU A 253 -14.55 -6.12 -37.60
CA GLU A 253 -13.63 -5.64 -38.64
C GLU A 253 -12.70 -6.79 -39.03
N SER A 254 -13.17 -7.58 -39.99
CA SER A 254 -12.31 -8.44 -40.80
C SER A 254 -11.59 -7.59 -41.84
N HIS A 255 -10.24 -7.54 -41.81
CA HIS A 255 -9.39 -7.78 -42.98
C HIS A 255 -7.87 -7.65 -42.72
N ASN A 256 -7.17 -8.74 -43.07
CA ASN A 256 -5.86 -8.86 -43.72
C ASN A 256 -4.54 -8.46 -43.05
N SER A 257 -3.78 -9.54 -42.79
CA SER A 257 -2.44 -9.88 -43.32
C SER A 257 -1.17 -9.40 -42.60
N ASP A 258 -0.44 -10.42 -42.14
CA ASP A 258 1.01 -10.65 -42.24
C ASP A 258 1.99 -9.59 -41.70
N ASN A 259 2.66 -9.92 -40.60
CA ASN A 259 4.06 -10.38 -40.65
C ASN A 259 4.63 -10.73 -39.27
N ASN A 260 5.52 -11.72 -39.29
CA ASN A 260 6.28 -12.26 -38.17
C ASN A 260 7.31 -11.25 -37.65
N GLU A 261 7.30 -10.98 -36.34
CA GLU A 261 8.52 -10.69 -35.57
C GLU A 261 8.26 -10.91 -34.07
N ALA A 262 9.04 -11.80 -33.45
CA ALA A 262 8.94 -12.14 -32.03
C ALA A 262 9.75 -11.14 -31.18
N PRO A 263 9.20 -10.57 -30.08
CA PRO A 263 9.95 -9.69 -29.21
C PRO A 263 10.87 -10.48 -28.24
N PRO A 264 11.93 -9.85 -27.71
CA PRO A 264 12.95 -10.54 -26.93
C PRO A 264 12.48 -10.82 -25.48
N LYS A 265 12.97 -11.94 -24.94
CA LYS A 265 12.68 -12.43 -23.59
C LYS A 265 13.30 -11.54 -22.52
N GLU A 266 12.48 -10.82 -21.75
CA GLU A 266 12.88 -10.19 -20.49
C GLU A 266 12.71 -11.16 -19.30
N ASN A 267 13.76 -11.24 -18.48
CA ASN A 267 13.79 -12.01 -17.23
C ASN A 267 12.98 -11.29 -16.13
N GLN A 268 11.72 -11.68 -15.96
CA GLN A 268 10.90 -11.29 -14.81
C GLN A 268 11.17 -12.21 -13.61
N ASN A 269 11.69 -11.65 -12.52
CA ASN A 269 11.77 -12.31 -11.23
C ASN A 269 10.66 -11.78 -10.29
N TYR A 270 9.74 -12.70 -9.98
CA TYR A 270 8.95 -12.91 -8.76
C TYR A 270 8.01 -11.82 -8.23
N GLY A 271 6.72 -12.18 -8.15
CA GLY A 271 5.80 -11.60 -7.16
C GLY A 271 4.30 -11.70 -7.42
N THR A 272 3.85 -12.16 -8.58
CA THR A 272 2.43 -12.44 -8.84
C THR A 272 2.34 -13.75 -9.58
N ILE A 273 1.58 -14.69 -9.01
CA ILE A 273 1.13 -15.88 -9.74
C ILE A 273 0.45 -15.35 -11.01
N ARG A 274 0.97 -15.76 -12.16
CA ARG A 274 0.31 -15.55 -13.46
C ARG A 274 -1.16 -15.89 -13.28
N GLU A 275 -2.05 -14.93 -13.51
CA GLU A 275 -3.37 -15.29 -14.04
C GLU A 275 -3.08 -16.07 -15.32
N VAL A 276 -3.21 -17.38 -15.23
CA VAL A 276 -3.31 -18.23 -16.41
C VAL A 276 -4.55 -17.72 -17.12
N ASP A 277 -4.35 -17.20 -18.34
CA ASP A 277 -5.42 -16.88 -19.28
C ASP A 277 -6.51 -17.95 -19.20
N SER A 278 -7.65 -17.58 -18.64
CA SER A 278 -8.82 -18.45 -18.49
C SER A 278 -9.67 -18.47 -19.77
N THR A 279 -9.12 -17.98 -20.88
CA THR A 279 -9.81 -17.92 -22.18
C THR A 279 -9.68 -19.19 -23.02
N VAL A 280 -9.02 -20.25 -22.51
CA VAL A 280 -9.02 -21.57 -23.17
C VAL A 280 -9.16 -22.68 -22.14
N ILE A 281 -10.36 -22.88 -21.58
CA ILE A 281 -10.98 -24.17 -21.24
C ILE A 281 -12.41 -23.80 -20.87
N ASP A 282 -13.26 -23.68 -21.88
CA ASP A 282 -14.70 -23.83 -21.68
C ASP A 282 -15.23 -24.66 -22.84
N GLN A 283 -14.76 -25.91 -22.89
CA GLN A 283 -15.42 -26.99 -23.58
C GLN A 283 -14.91 -28.32 -22.99
N GLN A 284 -15.83 -29.01 -22.34
CA GLN A 284 -15.86 -30.44 -21.99
C GLN A 284 -15.33 -30.89 -20.61
N ASN A 285 -16.29 -31.48 -19.88
CA ASN A 285 -16.21 -32.67 -19.01
C ASN A 285 -15.73 -32.54 -17.56
N GLU A 286 -16.31 -33.43 -16.74
CA GLU A 286 -16.23 -33.58 -15.27
C GLU A 286 -14.80 -33.75 -14.70
N ASP A 287 -13.75 -33.72 -15.53
CA ASP A 287 -12.33 -33.83 -15.15
C ASP A 287 -11.68 -32.50 -14.71
N ALA A 288 -12.39 -31.37 -14.80
CA ALA A 288 -11.87 -30.04 -14.48
C ALA A 288 -11.50 -29.84 -12.99
N GLY A 289 -12.14 -30.59 -12.07
CA GLY A 289 -11.89 -30.49 -10.63
C GLY A 289 -10.52 -31.05 -10.21
N GLN A 290 -10.11 -32.19 -10.78
CA GLN A 290 -8.81 -32.82 -10.47
C GLN A 290 -7.63 -32.06 -11.08
N ASN A 291 -7.81 -31.48 -12.27
CA ASN A 291 -6.75 -30.71 -12.93
C ASN A 291 -6.48 -29.35 -12.24
N LYS A 292 -7.50 -28.69 -11.68
CA LYS A 292 -7.33 -27.48 -10.84
C LYS A 292 -6.55 -27.76 -9.56
N LEU A 293 -6.82 -28.88 -8.88
CA LEU A 293 -6.11 -29.27 -7.65
C LEU A 293 -4.63 -29.55 -7.94
N LYS A 294 -4.32 -30.26 -9.03
CA LYS A 294 -2.93 -30.50 -9.48
C LYS A 294 -2.19 -29.20 -9.78
N LEU A 295 -2.82 -28.23 -10.45
CA LEU A 295 -2.19 -26.96 -10.81
C LEU A 295 -1.91 -26.07 -9.59
N CYS A 296 -2.83 -26.05 -8.62
CA CYS A 296 -2.69 -25.29 -7.37
C CYS A 296 -1.61 -25.89 -6.44
N CYS A 297 -1.61 -27.21 -6.26
CA CYS A 297 -0.60 -27.90 -5.44
C CYS A 297 0.80 -27.83 -6.09
N TYR A 298 0.88 -27.95 -7.41
CA TYR A 298 2.15 -27.76 -8.14
C TYR A 298 2.66 -26.32 -8.01
N GLY A 299 1.80 -25.32 -8.18
CA GLY A 299 2.17 -23.91 -7.99
C GLY A 299 2.63 -23.58 -6.57
N TYR A 300 1.99 -24.17 -5.56
CA TYR A 300 2.36 -24.01 -4.15
C TYR A 300 3.72 -24.64 -3.85
N ILE A 301 3.93 -25.90 -4.24
CA ILE A 301 5.22 -26.60 -4.05
C ILE A 301 6.35 -25.91 -4.82
N TYR A 302 6.09 -25.47 -6.06
CA TYR A 302 7.06 -24.71 -6.85
C TYR A 302 7.47 -23.39 -6.17
N SER A 303 6.51 -22.70 -5.53
CA SER A 303 6.77 -21.47 -4.80
C SER A 303 7.60 -21.70 -3.53
N ILE A 304 7.41 -22.83 -2.84
CA ILE A 304 8.26 -23.24 -1.70
C ILE A 304 9.70 -23.48 -2.17
N VAL A 305 9.87 -24.23 -3.27
CA VAL A 305 11.20 -24.60 -3.79
C VAL A 305 11.95 -23.37 -4.33
N LYS A 306 11.25 -22.38 -4.86
CA LYS A 306 11.85 -21.19 -5.48
C LYS A 306 11.63 -19.91 -4.65
N MET A 307 11.68 -20.05 -3.33
CA MET A 307 11.49 -18.97 -2.37
C MET A 307 12.72 -18.02 -2.34
N PRO A 308 12.51 -16.69 -2.27
CA PRO A 308 13.58 -15.70 -2.03
C PRO A 308 14.36 -15.98 -0.75
N LYS A 309 15.65 -15.63 -0.73
CA LYS A 309 16.56 -15.96 0.40
C LYS A 309 16.07 -15.37 1.72
N GLU A 310 15.51 -14.18 1.67
CA GLU A 310 14.98 -13.45 2.82
C GLU A 310 13.80 -14.19 3.46
N LEU A 311 12.89 -14.70 2.62
CA LEU A 311 11.76 -15.51 3.07
C LEU A 311 12.20 -16.89 3.58
N VAL A 312 13.23 -17.50 2.97
CA VAL A 312 13.80 -18.76 3.48
C VAL A 312 14.36 -18.58 4.90
N ILE A 313 15.08 -17.48 5.16
CA ILE A 313 15.58 -17.18 6.50
C ILE A 313 14.42 -16.99 7.48
N LEU A 314 13.38 -16.26 7.08
CA LEU A 314 12.19 -16.05 7.92
C LEU A 314 11.46 -17.36 8.23
N CYS A 315 11.28 -18.24 7.24
CA CYS A 315 10.72 -19.57 7.44
C CYS A 315 11.58 -20.42 8.37
N ALA A 316 12.92 -20.38 8.23
CA ALA A 316 13.82 -21.11 9.11
C ALA A 316 13.73 -20.61 10.56
N LEU A 317 13.74 -19.29 10.77
CA LEU A 317 13.53 -18.69 12.10
C LEU A 317 12.19 -19.09 12.70
N SER A 318 11.13 -19.07 11.89
CA SER A 318 9.78 -19.49 12.32
C SER A 318 9.75 -20.96 12.73
N ILE A 319 10.38 -21.87 11.97
CA ILE A 319 10.47 -23.30 12.30
C ILE A 319 11.16 -23.49 13.65
N PHE A 320 12.34 -22.91 13.85
CA PHE A 320 13.06 -23.07 15.13
C PHE A 320 12.33 -22.42 16.30
N GLY A 321 11.68 -21.28 16.08
CA GLY A 321 10.83 -20.62 17.07
C GLY A 321 9.65 -21.48 17.50
N TRP A 322 8.91 -22.05 16.54
CA TRP A 322 7.78 -22.92 16.83
C TRP A 322 8.19 -24.24 17.49
N ILE A 323 9.32 -24.84 17.11
CA ILE A 323 9.86 -26.04 17.79
C ILE A 323 10.08 -25.78 19.27
N ALA A 324 10.69 -24.63 19.62
CA ALA A 324 10.91 -24.26 21.00
C ALA A 324 9.59 -23.95 21.73
N HIS A 325 8.69 -23.18 21.10
CA HIS A 325 7.45 -22.72 21.70
C HIS A 325 6.45 -23.86 21.96
N VAL A 326 6.18 -24.72 20.97
CA VAL A 326 5.22 -25.85 21.08
C VAL A 326 5.65 -26.83 22.16
N SER A 327 6.95 -27.14 22.21
CA SER A 327 7.51 -28.06 23.22
C SER A 327 7.32 -27.53 24.64
N PHE A 328 7.39 -26.20 24.82
CA PHE A 328 7.10 -25.56 26.09
C PHE A 328 5.60 -25.56 26.38
N LEU A 329 4.77 -25.09 25.43
CA LEU A 329 3.35 -24.85 25.63
C LEU A 329 2.57 -26.10 26.12
N PHE A 330 2.73 -27.25 25.45
CA PHE A 330 1.90 -28.43 25.72
C PHE A 330 2.35 -29.28 26.93
N PHE A 331 3.62 -29.23 27.31
CA PHE A 331 4.14 -30.04 28.41
C PHE A 331 4.32 -29.28 29.72
N TYR A 332 4.27 -27.95 29.68
CA TYR A 332 4.53 -27.14 30.87
C TYR A 332 3.48 -27.34 31.97
N SER A 333 2.19 -27.37 31.62
CA SER A 333 1.11 -27.56 32.61
C SER A 333 1.21 -28.91 33.32
N ASP A 334 1.47 -29.96 32.56
CA ASP A 334 1.67 -31.31 33.08
C ASP A 334 2.96 -31.42 33.93
N PHE A 335 4.04 -30.76 33.51
CA PHE A 335 5.30 -30.72 34.25
C PHE A 335 5.14 -30.07 35.62
N ILE A 336 4.45 -28.93 35.72
CA ILE A 336 4.20 -28.28 37.02
C ILE A 336 3.32 -29.17 37.91
N GLY A 337 2.27 -29.78 37.35
CA GLY A 337 1.38 -30.67 38.09
C GLY A 337 2.08 -31.93 38.63
N GLN A 338 2.83 -32.64 37.78
CA GLN A 338 3.44 -33.93 38.17
C GLN A 338 4.78 -33.76 38.89
N VAL A 339 5.67 -32.91 38.36
CA VAL A 339 7.07 -32.86 38.81
C VAL A 339 7.26 -31.85 39.93
N ILE A 340 6.65 -30.67 39.84
CA ILE A 340 6.84 -29.61 40.84
C ILE A 340 5.97 -29.84 42.07
N LEU A 341 4.69 -30.13 41.89
CA LEU A 341 3.76 -30.34 42.99
C LEU A 341 3.61 -31.81 43.43
N ASN A 342 4.34 -32.73 42.80
CA ASN A 342 4.26 -34.18 43.05
C ASN A 342 2.82 -34.71 42.97
N GLY A 343 1.99 -34.12 42.10
CA GLY A 343 0.62 -34.56 41.86
C GLY A 343 0.55 -35.74 40.88
N SER A 344 -0.60 -36.40 40.83
CA SER A 344 -0.85 -37.48 39.88
C SER A 344 -2.24 -37.37 39.26
N ASN A 345 -2.28 -37.28 37.93
CA ASN A 345 -3.53 -37.27 37.17
C ASN A 345 -4.28 -38.62 37.21
N ASN A 346 -3.58 -39.71 37.56
CA ASN A 346 -4.17 -41.04 37.69
C ASN A 346 -4.73 -41.30 39.11
N ALA A 347 -4.57 -40.37 40.04
CA ALA A 347 -5.07 -40.51 41.39
C ALA A 347 -6.60 -40.29 41.44
N PRO A 348 -7.33 -40.88 42.41
CA PRO A 348 -8.79 -40.71 42.52
C PRO A 348 -9.19 -39.23 42.62
N ILE A 349 -10.35 -38.86 42.05
CA ILE A 349 -10.86 -37.48 41.82
C ILE A 349 -10.98 -36.61 43.10
N ASN A 350 -10.77 -37.15 44.30
CA ASN A 350 -10.76 -36.42 45.57
C ASN A 350 -9.52 -36.69 46.45
N SER A 351 -8.46 -37.25 45.87
CA SER A 351 -7.19 -37.50 46.58
C SER A 351 -6.33 -36.23 46.65
N SER A 352 -5.44 -36.16 47.66
CA SER A 352 -4.47 -35.05 47.76
C SER A 352 -3.61 -34.93 46.50
N ASP A 353 -3.23 -36.07 45.93
CA ASP A 353 -2.33 -36.14 44.79
C ASP A 353 -3.01 -35.64 43.51
N TYR A 354 -4.32 -35.88 43.35
CA TYR A 354 -5.11 -35.33 42.25
C TYR A 354 -5.31 -33.82 42.41
N MET A 355 -5.59 -33.35 43.62
CA MET A 355 -5.73 -31.91 43.90
C MET A 355 -4.41 -31.16 43.67
N ASN A 356 -3.27 -31.71 44.10
CA ASN A 356 -1.95 -31.14 43.83
C ASN A 356 -1.66 -31.06 42.32
N TYR A 357 -2.08 -32.06 41.54
CA TYR A 357 -1.95 -32.02 40.08
C TYR A 357 -2.77 -30.89 39.47
N LEU A 358 -4.06 -30.78 39.85
CA LEU A 358 -4.95 -29.71 39.38
C LEU A 358 -4.44 -28.32 39.75
N ASP A 359 -3.90 -28.14 40.97
CA ASP A 359 -3.30 -26.89 41.41
C ASP A 359 -2.12 -26.50 40.51
N GLY A 360 -1.33 -27.49 40.06
CA GLY A 360 -0.20 -27.26 39.16
C GLY A 360 -0.63 -26.82 37.77
N VAL A 361 -1.69 -27.42 37.24
CA VAL A 361 -2.30 -27.01 35.96
C VAL A 361 -2.79 -25.55 36.06
N LYS A 362 -3.43 -25.16 37.16
CA LYS A 362 -3.94 -23.80 37.39
C LYS A 362 -2.83 -22.76 37.56
N ILE A 363 -1.79 -23.08 38.33
CA ILE A 363 -0.60 -22.23 38.48
C ILE A 363 0.08 -22.00 37.13
N SER A 364 0.16 -23.04 36.30
CA SER A 364 0.71 -22.94 34.95
C SER A 364 -0.11 -21.97 34.08
N SER A 365 -1.43 -22.02 34.18
CA SER A 365 -2.31 -21.08 33.49
C SER A 365 -2.06 -19.62 33.89
N LEU A 366 -1.84 -19.35 35.18
CA LEU A 366 -1.46 -18.01 35.65
C LEU A 366 -0.09 -17.57 35.09
N ALA A 367 0.87 -18.49 34.98
CA ALA A 367 2.17 -18.20 34.37
C ALA A 367 2.04 -17.85 32.88
N PHE A 368 1.17 -18.53 32.13
CA PHE A 368 0.90 -18.21 30.73
C PHE A 368 0.25 -16.82 30.55
N ILE A 369 -0.63 -16.38 31.47
CA ILE A 369 -1.11 -14.99 31.47
C ILE A 369 0.07 -14.02 31.59
N GLY A 370 1.00 -14.25 32.51
CA GLY A 370 2.20 -13.44 32.66
C GLY A 370 3.05 -13.36 31.38
N ALA A 371 3.24 -14.50 30.71
CA ALA A 371 3.95 -14.56 29.42
C ALA A 371 3.26 -13.73 28.33
N THR A 372 1.94 -13.85 28.20
CA THR A 372 1.18 -13.07 27.19
C THR A 372 1.24 -11.56 27.43
N VAL A 373 1.28 -11.11 28.69
CA VAL A 373 1.47 -9.68 29.02
C VAL A 373 2.86 -9.21 28.60
N ILE A 374 3.89 -10.01 28.83
CA ILE A 374 5.25 -9.71 28.38
C ILE A 374 5.32 -9.63 26.85
N ASP A 375 4.65 -10.53 26.13
CA ASP A 375 4.59 -10.52 24.66
C ASP A 375 3.92 -9.26 24.10
N ILE A 376 2.84 -8.78 24.75
CA ILE A 376 2.20 -7.50 24.39
C ILE A 376 3.19 -6.34 24.57
N ILE A 377 3.89 -6.28 25.70
CA ILE A 377 4.88 -5.24 25.99
C ILE A 377 6.02 -5.29 24.97
N TYR A 378 6.53 -6.49 24.68
CA TYR A 378 7.57 -6.70 23.69
C TYR A 378 7.14 -6.24 22.30
N THR A 379 5.92 -6.58 21.88
CA THR A 379 5.36 -6.16 20.57
C THR A 379 5.28 -4.64 20.47
N TYR A 380 4.80 -3.97 21.51
CA TYR A 380 4.75 -2.50 21.56
C TYR A 380 6.15 -1.87 21.51
N LEU A 381 7.11 -2.40 22.26
CA LEU A 381 8.49 -1.92 22.27
C LEU A 381 9.21 -2.17 20.93
N LEU A 382 8.97 -3.31 20.29
CA LEU A 382 9.55 -3.65 19.00
C LEU A 382 9.16 -2.60 17.95
N GLU A 383 7.87 -2.26 17.89
CA GLU A 383 7.35 -1.31 16.92
C GLU A 383 7.80 0.13 17.21
N TYR A 384 7.56 0.63 18.42
CA TYR A 384 7.80 2.03 18.73
C TYR A 384 9.28 2.36 18.94
N TRP A 385 10.08 1.40 19.41
CA TRP A 385 11.45 1.67 19.81
C TRP A 385 12.47 1.04 18.89
N LEU A 386 12.28 -0.23 18.50
CA LEU A 386 13.29 -0.93 17.70
C LEU A 386 13.18 -0.56 16.20
N LEU A 387 11.97 -0.61 15.63
CA LEU A 387 11.77 -0.31 14.20
C LEU A 387 12.01 1.17 13.88
N ASP A 388 11.54 2.08 14.74
CA ASP A 388 11.78 3.52 14.51
C ASP A 388 13.27 3.89 14.61
N ARG A 389 14.03 3.22 15.48
CA ARG A 389 15.44 3.55 15.75
C ARG A 389 16.46 2.78 14.91
N ILE A 390 16.11 1.56 14.47
CA ILE A 390 17.01 0.67 13.71
C ILE A 390 16.54 0.49 12.27
N GLY A 391 15.24 0.59 11.99
CA GLY A 391 14.65 0.40 10.66
C GLY A 391 14.64 1.66 9.78
N ASN A 392 14.59 2.85 10.39
CA ASN A 392 14.73 4.11 9.68
C ASN A 392 16.21 4.51 9.63
N ASP A 393 16.93 3.98 8.64
CA ASP A 393 18.20 4.55 8.20
C ASP A 393 17.88 5.97 7.72
N HIS A 394 17.92 6.96 8.63
CA HIS A 394 17.39 8.31 8.42
C HIS A 394 18.12 9.00 7.27
N LYS A 395 17.63 8.81 6.04
CA LYS A 395 18.04 9.56 4.85
C LYS A 395 17.43 10.97 4.83
N LEU A 396 16.95 11.47 5.96
CA LEU A 396 16.43 12.82 6.12
C LEU A 396 17.46 13.70 6.86
N PRO A 397 17.56 15.00 6.52
CA PRO A 397 16.86 15.66 5.41
C PRO A 397 17.30 15.11 4.05
N LEU A 398 16.43 15.24 3.05
CA LEU A 398 16.62 14.76 1.68
C LEU A 398 16.23 15.85 0.69
N VAL A 399 17.06 16.04 -0.34
CA VAL A 399 16.77 16.88 -1.50
C VAL A 399 16.79 16.00 -2.74
N ILE A 400 15.75 16.10 -3.56
CA ILE A 400 15.68 15.45 -4.88
C ILE A 400 15.23 16.47 -5.94
N ASN A 401 15.83 16.42 -7.13
CA ASN A 401 15.35 17.18 -8.27
C ASN A 401 15.52 16.44 -9.60
N THR A 402 14.70 16.82 -10.57
CA THR A 402 14.80 16.35 -11.97
C THR A 402 16.14 16.78 -12.58
N TRP A 403 16.65 15.96 -13.52
CA TRP A 403 17.88 16.23 -14.28
C TRP A 403 19.17 16.26 -13.44
N PRO A 404 20.38 16.29 -14.06
CA PRO A 404 21.64 16.30 -13.33
C PRO A 404 22.03 17.71 -12.86
N PHE A 405 21.04 18.53 -12.44
CA PHE A 405 21.24 19.91 -11.98
C PHE A 405 21.84 19.96 -10.57
N THR A 406 23.04 19.40 -10.40
CA THR A 406 23.70 19.24 -9.09
C THR A 406 23.97 20.56 -8.38
N VAL A 407 24.09 21.67 -9.11
CA VAL A 407 24.22 23.02 -8.54
C VAL A 407 22.99 23.39 -7.72
N ALA A 408 21.79 23.08 -8.24
CA ALA A 408 20.53 23.30 -7.55
C ALA A 408 20.41 22.43 -6.30
N THR A 409 20.70 21.12 -6.43
CA THR A 409 20.68 20.17 -5.30
C THR A 409 21.61 20.61 -4.18
N ARG A 410 22.83 21.06 -4.52
CA ARG A 410 23.83 21.49 -3.53
C ARG A 410 23.42 22.79 -2.83
N ALA A 411 22.80 23.73 -3.56
CA ALA A 411 22.29 24.96 -2.97
C ALA A 411 21.16 24.67 -1.96
N ALA A 412 20.19 23.84 -2.32
CA ALA A 412 19.12 23.40 -1.42
C ALA A 412 19.69 22.62 -0.21
N TRP A 413 20.63 21.70 -0.46
CA TRP A 413 21.28 20.91 0.60
C TRP A 413 21.97 21.80 1.64
N LYS A 414 22.69 22.83 1.19
CA LYS A 414 23.35 23.79 2.08
C LYS A 414 22.37 24.50 3.01
N VAL A 415 21.16 24.78 2.55
CA VAL A 415 20.12 25.44 3.35
C VAL A 415 19.51 24.46 4.34
N ILE A 416 19.02 23.30 3.88
CA ILE A 416 18.32 22.36 4.77
C ILE A 416 19.24 21.72 5.81
N ASN A 417 20.54 21.62 5.52
CA ASN A 417 21.55 21.15 6.47
C ASN A 417 22.01 22.23 7.47
N SER A 418 21.50 23.46 7.37
CA SER A 418 21.77 24.52 8.33
C SER A 418 20.79 24.45 9.53
N THR A 419 21.19 24.99 10.68
CA THR A 419 20.39 24.93 11.93
C THR A 419 19.04 25.65 11.86
N SER A 420 18.83 26.53 10.89
CA SER A 420 17.58 27.30 10.71
C SER A 420 16.95 27.12 9.32
N GLY A 421 17.38 26.13 8.55
CA GLY A 421 16.86 25.91 7.21
C GLY A 421 15.48 25.26 7.23
N THR A 422 14.53 25.82 6.50
CA THR A 422 13.24 25.16 6.24
C THR A 422 13.25 24.49 4.86
N PRO A 423 12.42 23.45 4.61
CA PRO A 423 12.27 22.90 3.27
C PRO A 423 11.88 23.96 2.23
N LEU A 424 11.03 24.92 2.61
CA LEU A 424 10.59 26.00 1.73
C LEU A 424 11.74 26.91 1.30
N ASP A 425 12.61 27.31 2.24
CA ASP A 425 13.81 28.09 1.94
C ASP A 425 14.80 27.30 1.08
N ALA A 426 14.95 26.00 1.35
CA ALA A 426 15.82 25.13 0.59
C ALA A 426 15.36 24.98 -0.87
N VAL A 427 14.06 24.81 -1.09
CA VAL A 427 13.46 24.77 -2.44
C VAL A 427 13.69 26.08 -3.19
N GLU A 428 13.41 27.23 -2.55
CA GLU A 428 13.59 28.54 -3.19
C GLU A 428 15.06 28.73 -3.61
N GLN A 429 16.01 28.48 -2.71
CA GLN A 429 17.43 28.65 -2.99
C GLN A 429 17.95 27.65 -4.04
N GLY A 430 17.47 26.40 -4.01
CA GLY A 430 17.80 25.39 -5.00
C GLY A 430 17.34 25.76 -6.40
N CYS A 431 16.06 26.13 -6.55
CA CYS A 431 15.51 26.57 -7.83
C CYS A 431 16.16 27.87 -8.32
N THR A 432 16.37 28.84 -7.43
CA THR A 432 17.06 30.11 -7.75
C THR A 432 18.47 29.87 -8.29
N ALA A 433 19.23 28.95 -7.68
CA ALA A 433 20.56 28.60 -8.18
C ALA A 433 20.52 28.08 -9.62
N CYS A 434 19.47 27.36 -9.99
CA CYS A 434 19.28 26.84 -11.34
C CYS A 434 18.81 27.92 -12.34
N GLU A 435 17.92 28.82 -11.90
CA GLU A 435 17.49 30.00 -12.69
C GLU A 435 18.67 30.93 -13.01
N VAL A 436 19.58 31.13 -12.05
CA VAL A 436 20.79 31.96 -12.24
C VAL A 436 21.81 31.26 -13.12
N ALA A 437 22.04 29.96 -12.90
CA ALA A 437 22.98 29.15 -13.67
C ALA A 437 22.49 28.82 -15.09
N GLN A 438 21.22 29.11 -15.40
CA GLN A 438 20.58 28.78 -16.67
C GLN A 438 20.73 27.28 -16.99
N CYS A 439 20.38 26.41 -16.04
CA CYS A 439 20.57 24.96 -16.15
C CYS A 439 20.11 24.44 -17.51
N ASP A 440 21.04 23.87 -18.29
CA ASP A 440 20.89 23.38 -19.67
C ASP A 440 20.19 24.34 -20.66
N GLY A 441 20.04 25.62 -20.28
CA GLY A 441 19.33 26.66 -21.02
C GLY A 441 17.80 26.58 -20.92
N THR A 442 17.23 25.67 -20.15
CA THR A 442 15.78 25.41 -20.06
C THR A 442 15.14 25.96 -18.77
N VAL A 443 15.96 26.44 -17.84
CA VAL A 443 15.53 27.05 -16.58
C VAL A 443 16.06 28.49 -16.49
N GLY A 444 15.21 29.42 -16.06
CA GLY A 444 15.56 30.83 -15.92
C GLY A 444 15.66 31.58 -17.25
N TYR A 445 16.29 32.75 -17.20
CA TYR A 445 16.39 33.66 -18.34
C TYR A 445 17.31 33.12 -19.43
N GLY A 446 17.17 33.63 -20.66
CA GLY A 446 18.11 33.37 -21.75
C GLY A 446 17.87 32.09 -22.55
N GLY A 447 16.78 31.37 -22.28
CA GLY A 447 16.31 30.23 -23.06
C GLY A 447 14.92 30.44 -23.66
N SER A 448 14.45 29.43 -24.39
CA SER A 448 13.10 29.29 -24.95
C SER A 448 12.33 30.57 -25.27
N PRO A 449 12.76 31.34 -26.30
CA PRO A 449 11.94 32.44 -26.80
C PRO A 449 10.63 31.90 -27.37
N ASP A 450 9.53 32.61 -27.12
CA ASP A 450 8.23 32.36 -27.74
C ASP A 450 8.25 32.78 -29.23
N GLU A 451 7.13 32.59 -29.93
CA GLU A 451 7.01 32.96 -31.36
C GLU A 451 7.14 34.47 -31.64
N SER A 452 7.03 35.32 -30.63
CA SER A 452 7.29 36.77 -30.73
C SER A 452 8.75 37.13 -30.43
N GLY A 453 9.53 36.13 -30.03
CA GLY A 453 10.91 36.28 -29.62
C GLY A 453 11.08 36.65 -28.14
N GLU A 454 10.01 36.68 -27.32
CA GLU A 454 10.04 37.01 -25.89
C GLU A 454 10.28 35.74 -25.04
N THR A 455 11.17 35.80 -24.04
CA THR A 455 11.38 34.70 -23.08
C THR A 455 10.43 34.91 -21.90
N THR A 456 9.66 33.89 -21.54
CA THR A 456 8.73 33.94 -20.40
C THR A 456 8.97 32.76 -19.47
N LEU A 457 8.83 32.98 -18.17
CA LEU A 457 9.14 31.98 -17.13
C LEU A 457 7.87 31.49 -16.44
N ASP A 458 7.87 30.20 -16.10
CA ASP A 458 6.83 29.53 -15.34
C ASP A 458 7.44 28.96 -14.06
N ALA A 459 6.84 29.21 -12.90
CA ALA A 459 7.33 28.68 -11.62
C ALA A 459 6.21 28.49 -10.59
N MET A 460 6.41 27.57 -9.66
CA MET A 460 5.52 27.34 -8.52
C MET A 460 6.32 26.88 -7.31
N ILE A 461 5.85 27.25 -6.12
CA ILE A 461 6.33 26.73 -4.84
C ILE A 461 5.14 26.29 -3.99
N MET A 462 5.28 25.20 -3.25
CA MET A 462 4.24 24.63 -2.39
C MET A 462 4.82 24.20 -1.04
N ASP A 463 4.17 24.60 0.05
CA ASP A 463 4.39 24.04 1.38
C ASP A 463 3.46 22.85 1.60
N GLY A 464 4.02 21.66 1.83
CA GLY A 464 3.23 20.46 2.07
C GLY A 464 2.61 20.42 3.47
N THR A 465 2.94 21.37 4.35
CA THR A 465 2.39 21.45 5.71
C THR A 465 1.06 22.19 5.73
N SER A 466 1.02 23.39 5.14
CA SER A 466 -0.20 24.20 5.06
C SER A 466 -1.02 23.94 3.80
N HIS A 467 -0.42 23.28 2.80
CA HIS A 467 -0.94 23.19 1.42
C HIS A 467 -1.00 24.54 0.70
N ASP A 468 -0.33 25.57 1.21
CA ASP A 468 -0.23 26.85 0.52
C ASP A 468 0.59 26.68 -0.76
N VAL A 469 0.11 27.31 -1.83
CA VAL A 469 0.75 27.31 -3.14
C VAL A 469 0.85 28.74 -3.63
N GLY A 470 2.02 29.11 -4.13
CA GLY A 470 2.19 30.30 -4.93
C GLY A 470 2.80 29.98 -6.28
N SER A 471 2.32 30.65 -7.31
CA SER A 471 2.71 30.36 -8.67
C SER A 471 2.65 31.58 -9.58
N VAL A 472 3.52 31.56 -10.59
CA VAL A 472 3.54 32.51 -11.70
C VAL A 472 3.64 31.77 -13.03
N GLY A 473 2.82 32.18 -14.00
CA GLY A 473 2.83 31.65 -15.37
C GLY A 473 3.05 32.75 -16.40
N CYS A 474 3.80 32.47 -17.45
CA CYS A 474 4.16 33.43 -18.49
C CYS A 474 4.74 34.73 -17.90
N LEU A 475 5.55 34.62 -16.83
CA LEU A 475 6.17 35.76 -16.17
C LEU A 475 7.18 36.42 -17.08
N LYS A 476 7.02 37.73 -17.28
CA LYS A 476 7.88 38.51 -18.19
C LYS A 476 8.84 39.39 -17.41
N ARG A 477 10.06 39.52 -17.92
CA ARG A 477 11.03 40.55 -17.51
C ARG A 477 11.42 40.53 -16.02
N ILE A 478 11.31 39.38 -15.35
CA ILE A 478 11.78 39.16 -13.97
C ILE A 478 12.54 37.83 -13.95
N LYS A 479 13.79 37.84 -13.49
CA LYS A 479 14.66 36.64 -13.54
C LYS A 479 14.37 35.60 -12.46
N SER A 480 13.93 36.06 -11.28
CA SER A 480 13.74 35.22 -10.08
C SER A 480 12.32 34.67 -10.00
N ALA A 481 11.94 33.77 -10.90
CA ALA A 481 10.55 33.33 -11.04
C ALA A 481 10.03 32.59 -9.80
N ILE A 482 10.82 31.66 -9.24
CA ILE A 482 10.44 30.92 -8.03
C ILE A 482 10.25 31.83 -6.81
N SER A 483 11.07 32.88 -6.67
CA SER A 483 10.93 33.85 -5.58
C SER A 483 9.68 34.72 -5.73
N VAL A 484 9.29 35.05 -6.97
CA VAL A 484 8.00 35.73 -7.21
C VAL A 484 6.84 34.80 -6.85
N ALA A 485 6.91 33.52 -7.25
CA ALA A 485 5.92 32.51 -6.87
C ALA A 485 5.77 32.42 -5.33
N ARG A 486 6.89 32.43 -4.59
CA ARG A 486 6.87 32.51 -3.12
C ARG A 486 6.19 33.78 -2.61
N LYS A 487 6.39 34.94 -3.24
CA LYS A 487 5.68 36.17 -2.88
C LYS A 487 4.19 36.13 -3.17
N VAL A 488 3.75 35.42 -4.23
CA VAL A 488 2.32 35.17 -4.46
C VAL A 488 1.72 34.40 -3.27
N MET A 489 2.40 33.33 -2.84
CA MET A 489 1.99 32.50 -1.68
C MET A 489 1.92 33.31 -0.38
N GLU A 490 2.93 34.13 -0.10
CA GLU A 490 3.08 34.80 1.20
C GLU A 490 2.28 36.11 1.32
N LEU A 491 2.04 36.81 0.21
CA LEU A 491 1.52 38.19 0.21
C LEU A 491 0.15 38.34 -0.43
N THR A 492 -0.46 37.26 -0.91
CA THR A 492 -1.78 37.29 -1.54
C THR A 492 -2.62 36.11 -1.07
N ASN A 493 -3.95 36.23 -1.19
CA ASN A 493 -4.86 35.09 -1.03
C ASN A 493 -5.04 34.31 -2.35
N HIS A 494 -4.28 34.65 -3.40
CA HIS A 494 -4.34 34.02 -4.71
C HIS A 494 -3.23 32.98 -4.86
N THR A 495 -3.49 31.94 -5.64
CA THR A 495 -2.52 30.87 -5.89
C THR A 495 -1.62 31.15 -7.11
N LEU A 496 -2.18 31.73 -8.17
CA LEU A 496 -1.51 31.85 -9.47
C LEU A 496 -1.73 33.25 -10.06
N LEU A 497 -0.64 33.92 -10.43
CA LEU A 497 -0.66 35.16 -11.23
C LEU A 497 0.01 34.93 -12.58
N VAL A 498 -0.44 35.60 -13.64
CA VAL A 498 0.11 35.37 -14.99
C VAL A 498 0.45 36.63 -15.76
N GLY A 499 1.35 36.50 -16.73
CA GLY A 499 1.65 37.51 -17.73
C GLY A 499 2.25 38.80 -17.16
N ASP A 500 1.94 39.93 -17.81
CA ASP A 500 2.44 41.24 -17.39
C ASP A 500 1.90 41.69 -16.02
N GLU A 501 0.75 41.17 -15.58
CA GLU A 501 0.20 41.47 -14.25
C GLU A 501 1.04 40.82 -13.15
N ALA A 502 1.53 39.60 -13.37
CA ALA A 502 2.49 38.96 -12.47
C ALA A 502 3.80 39.77 -12.39
N THR A 503 4.25 40.37 -13.50
CA THR A 503 5.40 41.28 -13.51
C THR A 503 5.14 42.54 -12.67
N ARG A 504 3.96 43.16 -12.80
CA ARG A 504 3.61 44.34 -11.99
C ARG A 504 3.55 44.01 -10.50
N PHE A 505 2.99 42.86 -10.16
CA PHE A 505 3.02 42.34 -8.79
C PHE A 505 4.46 42.18 -8.29
N ALA A 506 5.32 41.51 -9.05
CA ALA A 506 6.73 41.33 -8.69
C ALA A 506 7.46 42.68 -8.46
N ILE A 507 7.22 43.67 -9.32
CA ILE A 507 7.80 45.01 -9.14
C ILE A 507 7.30 45.64 -7.83
N SER A 508 6.00 45.50 -7.53
CA SER A 508 5.42 46.04 -6.29
C SER A 508 5.99 45.40 -5.02
N THR A 509 6.50 44.17 -5.11
CA THR A 509 7.17 43.47 -3.99
C THR A 509 8.68 43.67 -3.97
N GLY A 510 9.23 44.51 -4.86
CA GLY A 510 10.64 44.92 -4.86
C GLY A 510 11.55 44.20 -5.87
N PHE A 511 11.01 43.34 -6.75
CA PHE A 511 11.80 42.76 -7.84
C PHE A 511 12.09 43.80 -8.93
N LYS A 512 13.23 43.64 -9.61
CA LYS A 512 13.64 44.54 -10.69
C LYS A 512 13.25 43.98 -12.04
N GLN A 513 12.67 44.85 -12.86
CA GLN A 513 12.41 44.53 -14.25
C GLN A 513 13.74 44.47 -15.03
N GLU A 514 14.02 43.32 -15.62
CA GLU A 514 15.25 43.03 -16.35
C GLU A 514 14.95 42.32 -17.67
N ASN A 515 15.85 42.45 -18.63
CA ASN A 515 15.74 41.70 -19.88
C ASN A 515 16.00 40.21 -19.63
N LEU A 516 15.09 39.35 -20.10
CA LEU A 516 15.27 37.90 -20.06
C LEU A 516 16.03 37.36 -21.27
N HIS A 517 16.28 38.18 -22.29
CA HIS A 517 17.03 37.79 -23.48
C HIS A 517 18.53 37.71 -23.23
N THR A 518 19.13 36.69 -23.84
CA THR A 518 20.56 36.54 -24.06
C THR A 518 20.86 36.51 -25.55
N ASN A 519 22.13 36.72 -25.91
CA ASN A 519 22.60 36.53 -27.29
C ASN A 519 22.25 35.14 -27.84
N LYS A 520 22.21 34.10 -26.98
CA LYS A 520 21.78 32.75 -27.34
C LYS A 520 20.30 32.70 -27.71
N SER A 521 19.40 33.19 -26.86
CA SER A 521 17.95 33.23 -27.16
C SER A 521 17.62 34.03 -28.42
N VAL A 522 18.30 35.16 -28.63
CA VAL A 522 18.14 35.97 -29.85
C VAL A 522 18.61 35.20 -31.09
N GLY A 523 19.71 34.45 -30.98
CA GLY A 523 20.19 33.56 -32.04
C GLY A 523 19.19 32.45 -32.37
N ILE A 524 18.66 31.77 -31.34
CA ILE A 524 17.63 30.71 -31.49
C ILE A 524 16.41 31.26 -32.25
N TYR A 525 15.91 32.43 -31.85
CA TYR A 525 14.77 33.05 -32.50
C TYR A 525 15.05 33.44 -33.96
N LYS A 526 16.22 34.02 -34.25
CA LYS A 526 16.61 34.38 -35.62
C LYS A 526 16.71 33.15 -36.53
N SER A 527 17.38 32.10 -36.08
CA SER A 527 17.48 30.85 -36.84
C SER A 527 16.12 30.23 -37.11
N TRP A 528 15.19 30.33 -36.17
CA TRP A 528 13.82 29.85 -36.34
C TRP A 528 13.04 30.67 -37.38
N LEU A 529 13.17 32.00 -37.38
CA LEU A 529 12.59 32.87 -38.41
C LEU A 529 13.15 32.55 -39.80
N GLU A 530 14.48 32.35 -39.90
CA GLU A 530 15.16 31.96 -41.15
C GLU A 530 14.68 30.58 -41.63
N ASN A 531 14.27 29.70 -40.72
CA ASN A 531 13.70 28.39 -41.01
C ASN A 531 12.17 28.39 -41.19
N ASN A 532 11.59 29.49 -41.68
CA ASN A 532 10.15 29.65 -41.90
C ASN A 532 9.31 29.28 -40.67
N CYS A 533 9.79 29.65 -39.48
CA CYS A 533 9.11 29.43 -38.21
C CYS A 533 8.84 27.96 -37.89
N GLN A 534 9.78 27.07 -38.20
CA GLN A 534 9.70 25.64 -37.87
C GLN A 534 10.71 25.20 -36.82
N PRO A 535 10.31 24.34 -35.85
CA PRO A 535 8.94 23.86 -35.62
C PRO A 535 8.05 24.93 -34.95
N ASN A 536 6.73 24.86 -35.11
CA ASN A 536 5.76 25.69 -34.37
C ASN A 536 4.53 24.88 -33.95
N PHE A 537 3.70 25.43 -33.05
CA PHE A 537 2.57 24.74 -32.42
C PHE A 537 1.20 25.06 -33.03
N TRP A 538 1.14 25.76 -34.17
CA TRP A 538 -0.13 26.11 -34.80
C TRP A 538 -0.73 24.94 -35.56
N LYS A 539 -2.04 24.71 -35.39
CA LYS A 539 -2.80 23.68 -36.11
C LYS A 539 -4.15 24.23 -36.58
N GLY A 540 -4.63 23.75 -37.74
CA GLY A 540 -5.94 24.14 -38.27
C GLY A 540 -6.04 25.62 -38.70
N VAL A 541 -4.93 26.21 -39.15
CA VAL A 541 -4.86 27.63 -39.54
C VAL A 541 -4.41 27.84 -40.99
N THR A 542 -4.72 29.01 -41.53
CA THR A 542 -4.26 29.53 -42.83
C THR A 542 -3.51 30.85 -42.65
N PRO A 543 -2.41 31.11 -43.39
CA PRO A 543 -1.71 30.21 -44.32
C PRO A 543 -1.13 28.96 -43.60
N ASN A 544 -0.78 27.92 -44.36
CA ASN A 544 -0.33 26.64 -43.79
C ASN A 544 0.85 26.87 -42.81
N PRO A 545 0.72 26.44 -41.54
CA PRO A 545 1.73 26.69 -40.51
C PRO A 545 3.04 25.96 -40.75
N ARG A 546 3.12 24.97 -41.64
CA ARG A 546 4.38 24.30 -41.99
C ARG A 546 5.24 25.09 -42.98
N SER A 547 4.71 26.14 -43.60
CA SER A 547 5.36 26.86 -44.71
C SER A 547 5.33 28.38 -44.58
N SER A 548 4.72 28.92 -43.52
CA SER A 548 4.56 30.35 -43.31
C SER A 548 4.71 30.65 -41.83
N CYS A 549 5.08 31.89 -41.48
CA CYS A 549 5.12 32.40 -40.11
C CYS A 549 3.80 33.09 -39.69
N GLY A 550 2.74 32.96 -40.50
CA GLY A 550 1.51 33.72 -40.31
C GLY A 550 1.59 35.16 -40.84
N PRO A 551 0.73 36.08 -40.37
CA PRO A 551 -0.25 35.90 -39.29
C PRO A 551 -1.30 34.85 -39.65
N TYR A 552 -1.62 34.01 -38.68
CA TYR A 552 -2.55 32.89 -38.86
C TYR A 552 -3.99 33.31 -38.64
N ARG A 553 -4.91 32.70 -39.39
CA ARG A 553 -6.36 32.80 -39.23
C ARG A 553 -6.97 31.40 -39.21
N PRO A 554 -8.11 31.19 -38.53
CA PRO A 554 -8.81 29.91 -38.58
C PRO A 554 -9.08 29.49 -40.04
N ALA A 555 -8.86 28.21 -40.36
CA ALA A 555 -9.19 27.70 -41.69
C ALA A 555 -10.71 27.49 -41.83
N ASP A 556 -11.33 28.00 -42.90
CA ASP A 556 -12.79 27.91 -43.14
C ASP A 556 -13.29 26.47 -43.37
N THR A 557 -12.42 25.56 -43.80
CA THR A 557 -12.73 24.13 -44.03
C THR A 557 -11.56 23.25 -43.59
N CYS A 558 -11.66 22.61 -42.40
CA CYS A 558 -10.78 21.49 -42.03
C CYS A 558 -11.23 20.23 -42.79
N GLN A 559 -10.83 20.09 -44.05
CA GLN A 559 -11.18 18.94 -44.90
C GLN A 559 -10.05 17.94 -45.16
N SER A 560 -8.82 18.16 -44.65
CA SER A 560 -7.73 17.20 -44.85
C SER A 560 -7.29 16.52 -43.55
N LEU A 561 -6.74 15.31 -43.69
CA LEU A 561 -6.04 14.55 -42.64
C LEU A 561 -4.96 15.36 -41.90
N ASP A 562 -4.53 16.53 -42.40
CA ASP A 562 -3.58 17.43 -41.75
C ASP A 562 -4.10 18.08 -40.45
N CYS A 563 -5.42 18.19 -40.26
CA CYS A 563 -5.97 18.70 -39.00
C CYS A 563 -5.90 17.66 -37.86
N LYS A 564 -5.69 16.37 -38.18
CA LYS A 564 -5.63 15.23 -37.25
C LYS A 564 -4.24 14.62 -37.10
N GLN A 565 -3.24 15.10 -37.84
CA GLN A 565 -1.88 14.64 -37.64
C GLN A 565 -1.38 15.19 -36.30
N ASP A 566 -1.15 14.29 -35.35
CA ASP A 566 -0.24 14.51 -34.23
C ASP A 566 1.08 14.98 -34.83
N THR A 567 1.32 16.28 -34.78
CA THR A 567 2.65 16.78 -34.98
C THR A 567 3.47 16.25 -33.83
N ASN A 568 4.26 15.21 -34.09
CA ASN A 568 5.43 14.85 -33.28
C ASN A 568 6.34 16.08 -33.27
N HIS A 569 6.01 17.06 -32.43
CA HIS A 569 6.93 18.10 -32.05
C HIS A 569 7.91 17.41 -31.11
N ASP A 570 9.17 17.31 -31.54
CA ASP A 570 10.24 16.75 -30.73
C ASP A 570 10.47 17.63 -29.49
N VAL A 571 9.64 17.43 -28.47
CA VAL A 571 9.87 17.87 -27.09
C VAL A 571 11.02 17.00 -26.57
N SER A 572 12.25 17.36 -26.93
CA SER A 572 13.47 16.68 -26.49
C SER A 572 14.01 17.28 -25.19
N SER A 573 14.96 16.59 -24.55
CA SER A 573 15.70 17.09 -23.38
C SER A 573 16.29 18.49 -23.60
N ASP A 574 16.62 18.82 -24.84
CA ASP A 574 17.35 20.05 -25.14
C ASP A 574 16.40 21.26 -25.27
N ASN A 575 15.09 21.04 -25.21
CA ASN A 575 14.06 22.03 -25.58
C ASN A 575 12.88 22.16 -24.57
N HIS A 576 12.82 21.38 -23.49
CA HIS A 576 11.70 21.39 -22.52
C HIS A 576 12.01 20.73 -21.16
N ASP A 577 13.19 21.02 -20.62
CA ASP A 577 13.53 20.54 -19.28
C ASP A 577 13.01 21.51 -18.21
N THR A 578 12.39 20.94 -17.18
CA THR A 578 11.91 21.67 -16.00
C THR A 578 12.71 21.21 -14.81
N ILE A 579 13.22 22.15 -13.98
CA ILE A 579 13.64 21.77 -12.63
C ILE A 579 12.40 21.60 -11.78
N GLY A 580 12.15 20.39 -11.30
CA GLY A 580 11.23 20.09 -10.22
C GLY A 580 12.03 19.60 -9.04
N MET A 581 11.89 20.25 -7.89
CA MET A 581 12.65 19.97 -6.67
C MET A 581 11.70 19.68 -5.51
N ILE A 582 12.04 18.68 -4.71
CA ILE A 582 11.34 18.32 -3.47
C ILE A 582 12.38 18.25 -2.36
N VAL A 583 12.08 18.88 -1.23
CA VAL A 583 12.90 18.83 -0.03
C VAL A 583 12.06 18.26 1.10
N VAL A 584 12.54 17.18 1.71
CA VAL A 584 11.91 16.50 2.84
C VAL A 584 12.82 16.65 4.05
N ASP A 585 12.25 17.10 5.15
CA ASP A 585 12.82 17.00 6.49
C ASP A 585 11.88 16.16 7.39
N LYS A 586 12.32 15.83 8.60
CA LYS A 586 11.67 14.85 9.50
C LYS A 586 10.13 14.89 9.48
N ASN A 587 9.54 16.08 9.61
CA ASN A 587 8.09 16.27 9.68
C ASN A 587 7.54 17.33 8.70
N THR A 588 8.38 17.82 7.77
CA THR A 588 7.99 18.90 6.86
C THR A 588 8.49 18.61 5.46
N ILE A 589 7.74 19.07 4.46
CA ILE A 589 8.08 18.89 3.05
C ILE A 589 7.69 20.15 2.29
N ALA A 590 8.53 20.54 1.35
CA ALA A 590 8.19 21.56 0.37
C ALA A 590 8.64 21.12 -1.00
N GLY A 591 8.05 21.71 -2.03
CA GLY A 591 8.48 21.48 -3.39
C GLY A 591 8.38 22.75 -4.23
N GLY A 592 9.10 22.76 -5.33
CA GLY A 592 9.06 23.87 -6.27
C GLY A 592 9.48 23.45 -7.67
N THR A 593 9.04 24.24 -8.64
CA THR A 593 9.28 24.05 -10.07
C THR A 593 9.66 25.36 -10.72
N SER A 594 10.54 25.31 -11.73
CA SER A 594 10.87 26.47 -12.57
C SER A 594 11.27 26.03 -13.97
N THR A 595 10.84 26.77 -14.99
CA THR A 595 11.18 26.54 -16.39
C THR A 595 11.04 27.83 -17.22
N ASN A 596 11.68 27.88 -18.39
CA ASN A 596 11.34 28.83 -19.45
C ASN A 596 10.44 28.21 -20.55
N GLY A 597 10.00 26.97 -20.37
CA GLY A 597 9.01 26.29 -21.20
C GLY A 597 9.52 25.87 -22.57
N ALA A 598 8.60 25.51 -23.46
CA ALA A 598 8.92 25.04 -24.80
C ALA A 598 9.50 26.15 -25.69
N ASN A 599 10.55 25.83 -26.45
CA ASN A 599 11.07 26.68 -27.53
C ASN A 599 9.97 27.01 -28.55
N HIS A 600 9.84 28.28 -28.94
CA HIS A 600 8.89 28.77 -29.95
C HIS A 600 7.42 28.52 -29.63
N LYS A 601 7.10 28.41 -28.33
CA LYS A 601 5.72 28.35 -27.85
C LYS A 601 4.91 29.55 -28.35
N ILE A 602 3.60 29.33 -28.53
CA ILE A 602 2.66 30.43 -28.81
C ILE A 602 2.71 31.42 -27.64
N SER A 603 2.71 32.72 -27.92
CA SER A 603 2.83 33.72 -26.86
C SER A 603 1.68 33.58 -25.86
N GLY A 604 2.00 33.54 -24.57
CA GLY A 604 1.04 33.27 -23.49
C GLY A 604 0.90 31.79 -23.10
N ARG A 605 1.54 30.84 -23.78
CA ARG A 605 1.52 29.42 -23.39
C ARG A 605 2.16 29.21 -22.02
N VAL A 606 1.45 28.47 -21.18
CA VAL A 606 1.87 28.04 -19.83
C VAL A 606 1.92 26.52 -19.79
N GLY A 607 3.03 25.96 -19.28
CA GLY A 607 3.22 24.51 -19.14
C GLY A 607 2.63 23.92 -17.86
N ASP A 608 2.99 22.68 -17.55
CA ASP A 608 2.64 21.97 -16.32
C ASP A 608 3.35 22.53 -15.07
N SER A 609 4.56 23.07 -15.24
CA SER A 609 5.42 23.51 -14.15
C SER A 609 4.74 24.43 -13.12
N PRO A 610 3.97 25.47 -13.48
CA PRO A 610 3.31 26.36 -12.52
C PRO A 610 1.95 25.83 -12.03
N ILE A 611 1.54 24.62 -12.42
CA ILE A 611 0.22 24.08 -12.10
C ILE A 611 0.35 23.02 -11.00
N ALA A 612 -0.25 23.31 -9.84
CA ALA A 612 -0.30 22.38 -8.71
C ALA A 612 -0.98 21.07 -9.13
N GLY A 613 -0.32 19.96 -8.84
CA GLY A 613 -0.76 18.62 -9.23
C GLY A 613 -0.30 18.17 -10.60
N ALA A 614 0.02 19.08 -11.51
CA ALA A 614 0.64 18.74 -12.79
C ALA A 614 2.17 18.67 -12.67
N GLY A 615 2.81 19.84 -12.51
CA GLY A 615 4.26 19.96 -12.44
C GLY A 615 4.86 19.53 -11.10
N LEU A 616 4.12 19.75 -10.00
CA LEU A 616 4.53 19.35 -8.66
C LEU A 616 3.34 19.25 -7.72
N TYR A 617 3.41 18.31 -6.78
CA TYR A 617 2.52 18.25 -5.62
C TYR A 617 3.28 17.71 -4.40
N VAL A 618 3.03 18.28 -3.22
CA VAL A 618 3.63 17.83 -1.94
C VAL A 618 2.59 17.80 -0.82
N ASP A 619 2.70 16.83 0.07
CA ASP A 619 1.82 16.62 1.22
C ASP A 619 2.64 16.04 2.38
N LYS A 620 2.63 16.69 3.55
CA LYS A 620 3.43 16.30 4.72
C LYS A 620 3.09 14.93 5.29
N ASP A 621 1.90 14.40 5.03
CA ASP A 621 1.46 13.13 5.58
C ASP A 621 1.86 11.97 4.65
N ILE A 622 2.27 12.26 3.41
CA ILE A 622 2.49 11.26 2.36
C ILE A 622 3.88 11.39 1.73
N GLY A 623 4.20 12.54 1.14
CA GLY A 623 5.36 12.74 0.29
C GLY A 623 5.12 13.76 -0.81
N GLY A 624 6.00 13.75 -1.82
CA GLY A 624 5.97 14.69 -2.93
C GLY A 624 6.33 14.05 -4.26
N SER A 625 5.87 14.69 -5.34
CA SER A 625 6.26 14.34 -6.71
C SER A 625 6.44 15.59 -7.56
N ALA A 626 7.39 15.54 -8.51
CA ALA A 626 7.67 16.59 -9.48
C ALA A 626 7.81 15.99 -10.88
N ALA A 627 7.34 16.73 -11.89
CA ALA A 627 7.28 16.33 -13.28
C ALA A 627 8.23 17.15 -14.18
N THR A 628 8.57 16.59 -15.33
CA THR A 628 9.26 17.27 -16.44
C THR A 628 8.88 16.59 -17.77
N GLY A 629 8.99 17.30 -18.88
CA GLY A 629 8.70 16.81 -20.23
C GLY A 629 7.58 17.59 -20.90
N ASP A 630 6.78 16.94 -21.74
CA ASP A 630 5.70 17.59 -22.50
C ASP A 630 4.59 18.14 -21.58
N GLY A 631 4.76 19.40 -21.17
CA GLY A 631 3.86 20.03 -20.21
C GLY A 631 2.40 20.09 -20.65
N ASP A 632 2.11 20.10 -21.96
CA ASP A 632 0.73 20.12 -22.46
C ASP A 632 0.06 18.74 -22.32
N VAL A 633 0.83 17.65 -22.43
CA VAL A 633 0.35 16.30 -22.14
C VAL A 633 0.33 16.05 -20.64
N MET A 634 1.41 16.39 -19.92
CA MET A 634 1.52 16.17 -18.47
C MET A 634 0.37 16.85 -17.72
N MET A 635 0.04 18.11 -18.05
CA MET A 635 -1.05 18.84 -17.39
C MET A 635 -2.42 18.18 -17.53
N ARG A 636 -2.69 17.45 -18.63
CA ARG A 636 -3.98 16.76 -18.84
C ARG A 636 -4.24 15.62 -17.86
N PHE A 637 -3.19 15.11 -17.20
CA PHE A 637 -3.28 13.94 -16.32
C PHE A 637 -2.98 14.23 -14.84
N LEU A 638 -2.54 15.45 -14.51
CA LEU A 638 -2.12 15.81 -13.15
C LEU A 638 -1.20 14.75 -12.49
N PRO A 639 -0.09 14.37 -13.14
CA PRO A 639 0.68 13.20 -12.75
C PRO A 639 1.32 13.33 -11.37
N SER A 640 1.79 14.51 -10.97
CA SER A 640 2.37 14.68 -9.63
C SER A 640 1.33 14.47 -8.52
N TYR A 641 0.10 14.96 -8.70
CA TYR A 641 -1.00 14.68 -7.78
C TYR A 641 -1.34 13.18 -7.76
N GLN A 642 -1.47 12.57 -8.93
CA GLN A 642 -1.76 11.13 -9.05
C GLN A 642 -0.68 10.28 -8.35
N VAL A 643 0.60 10.64 -8.46
CA VAL A 643 1.69 9.95 -7.78
C VAL A 643 1.56 10.07 -6.26
N VAL A 644 1.31 11.26 -5.73
CA VAL A 644 1.11 11.47 -4.29
C VAL A 644 -0.11 10.69 -3.79
N GLU A 645 -1.23 10.70 -4.51
CA GLU A 645 -2.40 9.90 -4.13
C GLU A 645 -2.16 8.40 -4.24
N SER A 646 -1.38 7.94 -5.22
CA SER A 646 -0.99 6.53 -5.31
C SER A 646 -0.10 6.10 -4.14
N MET A 647 0.80 6.99 -3.70
CA MET A 647 1.57 6.79 -2.47
C MET A 647 0.68 6.80 -1.22
N ARG A 648 -0.36 7.65 -1.18
CA ARG A 648 -1.38 7.64 -0.11
C ARG A 648 -2.11 6.31 -0.03
N LEU A 649 -2.29 5.63 -1.16
CA LEU A 649 -2.85 4.28 -1.23
C LEU A 649 -1.86 3.16 -0.88
N GLY A 650 -0.63 3.50 -0.47
CA GLY A 650 0.40 2.55 -0.01
C GLY A 650 1.37 2.09 -1.09
N MET A 651 1.38 2.70 -2.28
CA MET A 651 2.40 2.41 -3.28
C MET A 651 3.75 3.01 -2.90
N SER A 652 4.84 2.31 -3.22
CA SER A 652 6.17 2.91 -3.13
C SER A 652 6.36 4.01 -4.18
N PRO A 653 7.21 5.02 -3.95
CA PRO A 653 7.45 6.12 -4.90
C PRO A 653 7.79 5.65 -6.32
N LYS A 654 8.57 4.55 -6.44
CA LYS A 654 8.93 3.97 -7.74
C LYS A 654 7.71 3.38 -8.47
N LYS A 655 6.86 2.64 -7.77
CA LYS A 655 5.65 2.05 -8.37
C LYS A 655 4.66 3.15 -8.78
N ALA A 656 4.43 4.12 -7.89
CA ALA A 656 3.52 5.24 -8.14
C ALA A 656 3.93 6.06 -9.38
N THR A 657 5.22 6.41 -9.50
CA THR A 657 5.73 7.12 -10.69
C THR A 657 5.60 6.29 -11.97
N THR A 658 5.91 4.99 -11.94
CA THR A 658 5.74 4.11 -13.10
C THR A 658 4.28 4.02 -13.55
N GLU A 659 3.34 3.86 -12.62
CA GLU A 659 1.91 3.79 -12.95
C GLU A 659 1.39 5.09 -13.58
N ALA A 660 1.79 6.25 -13.03
CA ALA A 660 1.41 7.54 -13.59
C ALA A 660 1.93 7.72 -15.03
N ILE A 661 3.19 7.37 -15.31
CA ILE A 661 3.76 7.43 -16.67
C ILE A 661 3.03 6.45 -17.61
N MET A 662 2.78 5.22 -17.16
CA MET A 662 2.07 4.21 -17.97
C MET A 662 0.64 4.63 -18.31
N ARG A 663 -0.04 5.33 -17.38
CA ARG A 663 -1.37 5.89 -17.62
C ARG A 663 -1.37 6.94 -18.73
N ILE A 664 -0.36 7.81 -18.78
CA ILE A 664 -0.20 8.80 -19.86
C ILE A 664 0.15 8.09 -21.17
N LYS A 665 1.14 7.18 -21.15
CA LYS A 665 1.59 6.38 -22.30
C LYS A 665 0.45 5.66 -23.01
N LYS A 666 -0.54 5.17 -22.25
CA LYS A 666 -1.75 4.52 -22.80
C LYS A 666 -2.49 5.39 -23.81
N TYR A 667 -2.56 6.70 -23.58
CA TYR A 667 -3.29 7.65 -24.45
C TYR A 667 -2.37 8.44 -25.37
N TYR A 668 -1.13 8.67 -24.96
CA TYR A 668 -0.13 9.42 -25.71
C TYR A 668 1.15 8.57 -25.81
N PRO A 669 1.24 7.61 -26.74
CA PRO A 669 2.35 6.64 -26.79
C PRO A 669 3.70 7.24 -27.24
N HIS A 670 3.72 8.50 -27.68
CA HIS A 670 4.90 9.19 -28.20
C HIS A 670 5.35 10.39 -27.35
N PHE A 671 4.67 10.67 -26.23
CA PHE A 671 5.04 11.80 -25.37
C PHE A 671 6.42 11.60 -24.72
N ASN A 672 7.10 12.69 -24.37
CA ASN A 672 8.29 12.64 -23.52
C ASN A 672 7.90 13.14 -22.13
N GLY A 673 8.22 12.38 -21.08
CA GLY A 673 7.82 12.74 -19.73
C GLY A 673 8.54 11.94 -18.67
N ALA A 674 8.81 12.56 -17.53
CA ALA A 674 9.38 11.90 -16.38
C ALA A 674 8.81 12.46 -15.08
N LEU A 675 8.81 11.61 -14.06
CA LEU A 675 8.41 11.94 -12.70
C LEU A 675 9.49 11.49 -11.74
N ILE A 676 9.76 12.33 -10.75
CA ILE A 676 10.44 11.95 -9.51
C ILE A 676 9.45 11.96 -8.36
N ALA A 677 9.70 11.16 -7.35
CA ALA A 677 8.89 11.14 -6.13
C ALA A 677 9.72 10.75 -4.91
N VAL A 678 9.27 11.21 -3.76
CA VAL A 678 9.82 10.86 -2.44
C VAL A 678 8.68 10.75 -1.44
N ASN A 679 8.74 9.78 -0.53
CA ASN A 679 7.80 9.70 0.60
C ASN A 679 8.43 10.24 1.90
N MET A 680 7.61 10.41 2.94
CA MET A 680 8.09 10.92 4.24
C MET A 680 9.07 9.98 4.96
N ALA A 681 9.23 8.73 4.51
CA ALA A 681 10.28 7.81 4.98
C ALA A 681 11.64 8.02 4.28
N GLY A 682 11.71 8.91 3.28
CA GLY A 682 12.93 9.16 2.50
C GLY A 682 13.20 8.12 1.41
N GLU A 683 12.22 7.29 1.06
CA GLU A 683 12.30 6.44 -0.14
C GLU A 683 12.12 7.30 -1.38
N VAL A 684 12.93 7.04 -2.41
CA VAL A 684 12.90 7.79 -3.67
C VAL A 684 12.49 6.90 -4.84
N GLY A 685 11.78 7.49 -5.80
CA GLY A 685 11.33 6.81 -7.01
C GLY A 685 11.39 7.73 -8.22
N ALA A 686 11.60 7.14 -9.39
CA ALA A 686 11.53 7.86 -10.65
C ALA A 686 11.10 6.93 -11.78
N ALA A 687 10.34 7.47 -12.74
CA ALA A 687 9.97 6.80 -13.97
C ALA A 687 9.97 7.79 -15.12
N CYS A 688 10.19 7.31 -16.34
CA CYS A 688 10.16 8.15 -17.54
C CYS A 688 9.60 7.40 -18.74
N HIS A 689 9.25 8.16 -19.78
CA HIS A 689 8.91 7.69 -21.11
C HIS A 689 9.57 8.59 -22.16
N GLY A 690 9.97 8.01 -23.30
CA GLY A 690 10.39 8.74 -24.49
C GLY A 690 11.84 9.25 -24.53
N PHE A 691 12.40 9.80 -23.44
CA PHE A 691 13.75 10.45 -23.35
C PHE A 691 14.96 9.57 -23.73
N LYS A 692 15.05 9.08 -24.97
CA LYS A 692 16.09 8.14 -25.44
C LYS A 692 16.31 6.95 -24.49
N GLY A 693 15.24 6.55 -23.79
CA GLY A 693 15.21 5.43 -22.85
C GLY A 693 15.78 5.68 -21.46
N LYS A 694 16.30 6.87 -21.12
CA LYS A 694 16.91 7.14 -19.80
C LYS A 694 16.61 8.54 -19.28
N PHE A 695 16.40 8.64 -17.98
CA PHE A 695 16.18 9.92 -17.29
C PHE A 695 17.08 10.06 -16.06
N PRO A 696 17.98 11.05 -16.02
CA PRO A 696 18.79 11.36 -14.84
C PRO A 696 18.03 12.24 -13.82
N TYR A 697 18.33 12.06 -12.54
CA TYR A 697 17.84 12.91 -11.45
C TYR A 697 18.88 13.00 -10.33
N SER A 698 18.87 14.09 -9.57
CA SER A 698 19.89 14.38 -8.54
C SER A 698 19.33 14.22 -7.14
N VAL A 699 20.10 13.64 -6.23
CA VAL A 699 19.72 13.41 -4.83
C VAL A 699 20.85 13.79 -3.89
N ALA A 700 20.52 14.41 -2.75
CA ALA A 700 21.41 14.61 -1.62
C ALA A 700 20.68 14.27 -0.31
N HIS A 701 21.36 13.60 0.62
CA HIS A 701 20.85 13.34 1.97
C HIS A 701 21.99 13.23 2.99
N SER A 702 21.63 13.17 4.28
CA SER A 702 22.54 13.21 5.44
C SER A 702 23.67 12.16 5.44
N GLY A 703 23.46 11.03 4.77
CA GLY A 703 24.42 9.94 4.63
C GLY A 703 25.33 10.04 3.40
N MET A 704 25.26 11.11 2.62
CA MET A 704 26.08 11.33 1.43
C MET A 704 27.14 12.41 1.66
N ASN A 705 28.34 12.21 1.09
CA ASN A 705 29.40 13.21 1.12
C ASN A 705 29.16 14.39 0.15
N ASP A 706 28.53 14.13 -1.00
CA ASP A 706 28.11 15.15 -1.98
C ASP A 706 26.89 14.64 -2.76
N VAL A 707 26.30 15.51 -3.58
CA VAL A 707 25.18 15.21 -4.47
C VAL A 707 25.50 14.01 -5.38
N LYS A 708 24.55 13.08 -5.50
CA LYS A 708 24.66 11.93 -6.41
C LYS A 708 23.59 12.00 -7.50
N VAL A 709 24.02 11.75 -8.74
CA VAL A 709 23.11 11.61 -9.89
C VAL A 709 22.74 10.14 -10.05
N TYR A 710 21.45 9.88 -10.12
CA TYR A 710 20.85 8.59 -10.41
C TYR A 710 20.24 8.62 -11.81
N VAL A 711 20.09 7.44 -12.42
CA VAL A 711 19.49 7.30 -13.75
C VAL A 711 18.45 6.19 -13.69
N THR A 712 17.23 6.48 -14.15
CA THR A 712 16.17 5.48 -14.33
C THR A 712 16.01 5.16 -15.81
N ASN A 713 15.68 3.91 -16.13
CA ASN A 713 15.33 3.51 -17.49
C ASN A 713 13.85 3.81 -17.73
N CYS A 714 13.52 4.28 -18.93
CA CYS A 714 12.14 4.59 -19.29
C CYS A 714 11.32 3.31 -19.55
N VAL A 715 10.03 3.38 -19.24
CA VAL A 715 9.06 2.26 -19.27
C VAL A 715 8.23 2.21 -20.55
#